data_AF-E8LIE3-F1
#
_entry.id   AF-E8LIE3-F1
#
_cell.length_a   1.000
_cell.length_b   1.000
_cell.length_c   1.000
_cell.angle_alpha   90.00
_cell.angle_beta   90.00
_cell.angle_gamma   90.00
#
_symmetry.space_group_name_H-M   'P 1'
#
loop_
_entity.id
_entity.type
_entity.pdbx_description
1 polymer ?
#
loop_
_entity_poly.entity_id
_entity_poly.type
_entity_poly.pdbx_seq_one_letter_code
_entity_poly.pdbx_strand_id
1 'polypeptide(L)'
;MLTSAEYNPELSFSTLLIGHYNKQCYKKLMDICLYPKHHIGEIFLLTGKRGTGKTHLLRAFQNEFKLKHNKLKCGYLDCRKEFYALNYYWYKSSTVYSTFNDYFAAYDVLILDNVDTFFDSLIFKDATIEILRNFSKNKVAILSSAFVADKFHFTSPYAKEFVKQIGVYKRLDFKKISLQEKLQIAFKNNEYFREPLPDNIVYLAASSFRENLTKLKQLLSLAAVAHIAEKELDSEDLRAICKGLQDGDDCFYDRTFYNLSYVKSNIQSKSAKENIPVNGIKFASYLLNAKDYGSWRPSFLLLKPSTHPFSVLEDVHLTPKEHEKEVEGIYEKVYDCYFSKGWGCYEENGPAIMIERPYPKKIDKLQTSEIKKIRSDIEKILQRPIRISNAGIEIPYKKRFFVRLRDVADQSWLLNYRCSSTKIPVCLGINSAYGYPWIEDFADIGWLALVGKDPHTLFISLMTGFLLFKSPQEMRMVNIGQKFKSLYAGLPHLIDLKKGLKEICADCLSEIYKRENFLKANGFNSFSEYKTHCRGENFNCKEQSLPYILVFGEEIDDYEEDAAALIEIAKEGRKVGIFSIFTFKSSQSPAATKILYKSDIPILAFKMEVSDSEALLKNDDASQLLPYGDYILCNKNRDRWHSTLVTEKDYLKIKAAWLLK
;
A
#
# COMPACT_ATOMS: atom_id res chain seq x y z
N MET A 1 7.73 -14.38 -10.26
CA MET A 1 6.67 -13.37 -10.01
C MET A 1 6.24 -12.58 -11.26
N LEU A 2 6.68 -12.94 -12.48
CA LEU A 2 5.76 -12.81 -13.62
C LEU A 2 4.78 -13.96 -13.45
N THR A 3 3.49 -13.69 -13.41
CA THR A 3 2.55 -14.77 -13.69
C THR A 3 2.88 -15.23 -15.11
N SER A 4 2.95 -16.54 -15.35
CA SER A 4 2.57 -17.06 -16.67
C SER A 4 1.10 -16.72 -16.84
N ALA A 5 0.77 -15.43 -16.98
CA ALA A 5 -0.59 -14.95 -16.90
C ALA A 5 -1.36 -15.73 -17.96
N GLU A 6 -2.28 -16.55 -17.45
CA GLU A 6 -3.18 -17.36 -18.24
C GLU A 6 -3.81 -16.44 -19.30
N TYR A 7 -4.01 -17.01 -20.48
CA TYR A 7 -4.71 -16.35 -21.57
C TYR A 7 -5.92 -15.57 -21.02
N ASN A 8 -5.92 -14.25 -21.18
CA ASN A 8 -7.03 -13.41 -20.71
C ASN A 8 -7.97 -13.10 -21.89
N PRO A 9 -9.09 -13.85 -22.06
CA PRO A 9 -9.98 -13.68 -23.20
C PRO A 9 -10.62 -12.28 -23.30
N GLU A 10 -10.76 -11.58 -22.17
CA GLU A 10 -11.36 -10.23 -22.12
C GLU A 10 -10.45 -9.13 -22.66
N LEU A 11 -9.14 -9.41 -22.76
CA LEU A 11 -8.13 -8.47 -23.25
C LEU A 11 -7.51 -8.99 -24.54
N SER A 12 -8.35 -9.16 -25.57
CA SER A 12 -8.02 -9.70 -26.89
C SER A 12 -8.24 -8.67 -28.01
N PHE A 13 -7.76 -8.95 -29.23
CA PHE A 13 -8.06 -8.07 -30.37
C PHE A 13 -9.52 -8.14 -30.81
N SER A 14 -10.22 -9.25 -30.53
CA SER A 14 -11.65 -9.36 -30.81
C SER A 14 -12.49 -8.49 -29.89
N THR A 15 -12.04 -8.25 -28.65
CA THR A 15 -12.72 -7.37 -27.67
C THR A 15 -12.34 -5.89 -27.83
N LEU A 16 -11.15 -5.60 -28.40
CA LEU A 16 -10.70 -4.23 -28.66
C LEU A 16 -11.41 -3.64 -29.90
N LEU A 17 -11.88 -2.39 -29.82
CA LEU A 17 -12.29 -1.65 -31.03
C LEU A 17 -11.05 -0.99 -31.66
N ILE A 18 -10.76 -1.32 -32.91
CA ILE A 18 -9.68 -0.67 -33.67
C ILE A 18 -10.26 0.54 -34.38
N GLY A 19 -9.97 1.72 -33.84
CA GLY A 19 -10.42 3.01 -34.35
C GLY A 19 -9.25 3.92 -34.72
N HIS A 20 -9.54 5.16 -35.12
CA HIS A 20 -8.53 6.12 -35.53
C HIS A 20 -7.49 6.39 -34.43
N TYR A 21 -7.91 6.34 -33.15
CA TYR A 21 -7.07 6.63 -32.00
C TYR A 21 -6.00 5.57 -31.69
N ASN A 22 -6.19 4.31 -32.10
CA ASN A 22 -5.27 3.20 -31.79
C ASN A 22 -4.77 2.42 -33.02
N LYS A 23 -5.31 2.66 -34.22
CA LYS A 23 -4.98 1.94 -35.47
C LYS A 23 -3.49 1.87 -35.77
N GLN A 24 -2.74 2.95 -35.55
CA GLN A 24 -1.29 2.94 -35.81
C GLN A 24 -0.53 2.06 -34.81
N CYS A 25 -0.92 2.10 -33.53
CA CYS A 25 -0.31 1.26 -32.49
C CYS A 25 -0.62 -0.21 -32.74
N TYR A 26 -1.89 -0.51 -33.07
CA TYR A 26 -2.33 -1.84 -33.47
C TYR A 26 -1.51 -2.40 -34.64
N LYS A 27 -1.36 -1.62 -35.72
CA LYS A 27 -0.58 -2.05 -36.89
C LYS A 27 0.86 -2.41 -36.54
N LYS A 28 1.55 -1.61 -35.71
CA LYS A 28 2.94 -1.89 -35.29
C LYS A 28 3.02 -3.14 -34.39
N LEU A 29 2.08 -3.32 -33.46
CA LEU A 29 2.03 -4.53 -32.64
C LEU A 29 1.76 -5.78 -33.47
N MET A 30 0.88 -5.70 -34.48
CA MET A 30 0.63 -6.81 -35.39
C MET A 30 1.84 -7.13 -36.27
N ASP A 31 2.58 -6.13 -36.72
CA ASP A 31 3.83 -6.30 -37.45
C ASP A 31 4.86 -7.08 -36.61
N ILE A 32 5.05 -6.67 -35.35
CA ILE A 32 5.88 -7.39 -34.38
C ILE A 32 5.35 -8.81 -34.13
N CYS A 33 4.03 -8.99 -34.10
CA CYS A 33 3.42 -10.29 -33.87
C CYS A 33 3.64 -11.25 -35.04
N LEU A 34 3.63 -10.76 -36.29
CA LEU A 34 3.82 -11.58 -37.47
C LEU A 34 5.30 -11.84 -37.77
N TYR A 35 6.15 -10.85 -37.52
CA TYR A 35 7.57 -10.86 -37.90
C TYR A 35 8.50 -10.46 -36.74
N PRO A 36 8.47 -11.16 -35.58
CA PRO A 36 9.23 -10.74 -34.40
C PRO A 36 10.74 -10.65 -34.64
N LYS A 37 11.29 -11.51 -35.51
CA LYS A 37 12.73 -11.49 -35.86
C LYS A 37 13.18 -10.21 -36.56
N HIS A 38 12.28 -9.52 -37.27
CA HIS A 38 12.61 -8.25 -37.94
C HIS A 38 12.73 -7.09 -36.95
N HIS A 39 12.27 -7.27 -35.72
CA HIS A 39 12.27 -6.23 -34.69
C HIS A 39 13.24 -6.55 -33.54
N ILE A 40 14.12 -7.54 -33.70
CA ILE A 40 15.23 -7.76 -32.76
C ILE A 40 16.08 -6.49 -32.71
N GLY A 41 16.42 -6.02 -31.50
CA GLY A 41 17.10 -4.74 -31.31
C GLY A 41 16.13 -3.58 -31.06
N GLU A 42 14.86 -3.70 -31.44
CA GLU A 42 13.88 -2.62 -31.25
C GLU A 42 13.30 -2.60 -29.82
N ILE A 43 13.17 -1.38 -29.31
CA ILE A 43 12.37 -1.07 -28.12
C ILE A 43 11.17 -0.24 -28.57
N PHE A 44 9.98 -0.84 -28.52
CA PHE A 44 8.74 -0.18 -28.92
C PHE A 44 8.06 0.46 -27.72
N LEU A 45 7.89 1.79 -27.71
CA LEU A 45 7.25 2.52 -26.62
C LEU A 45 5.82 2.96 -27.00
N LEU A 46 4.83 2.37 -26.33
CA LEU A 46 3.43 2.74 -26.44
C LEU A 46 3.09 3.85 -25.43
N THR A 47 2.80 5.05 -25.92
CA THR A 47 2.54 6.22 -25.06
C THR A 47 1.07 6.61 -25.07
N GLY A 48 0.56 7.18 -23.97
CA GLY A 48 -0.78 7.74 -23.94
C GLY A 48 -1.30 7.89 -22.51
N LYS A 49 -2.22 8.83 -22.28
CA LYS A 49 -2.79 9.07 -20.94
C LYS A 49 -3.40 7.80 -20.33
N ARG A 50 -3.64 7.82 -19.02
CA ARG A 50 -4.34 6.73 -18.33
C ARG A 50 -5.71 6.46 -18.97
N GLY A 51 -6.04 5.18 -19.12
CA GLY A 51 -7.32 4.71 -19.68
C GLY A 51 -7.50 4.92 -21.19
N THR A 52 -6.42 5.10 -21.96
CA THR A 52 -6.46 5.13 -23.44
C THR A 52 -6.52 3.74 -24.09
N GLY A 53 -6.40 2.66 -23.31
CA GLY A 53 -6.36 1.28 -23.82
C GLY A 53 -4.97 0.68 -24.01
N LYS A 54 -3.89 1.27 -23.44
CA LYS A 54 -2.52 0.73 -23.49
C LYS A 54 -2.45 -0.73 -23.04
N THR A 55 -2.89 -1.00 -21.81
CA THR A 55 -2.89 -2.34 -21.21
C THR A 55 -3.69 -3.34 -22.04
N HIS A 56 -4.86 -2.94 -22.59
CA HIS A 56 -5.67 -3.81 -23.45
C HIS A 56 -4.90 -4.16 -24.74
N LEU A 57 -4.32 -3.18 -25.43
CA LEU A 57 -3.51 -3.43 -26.62
C LEU A 57 -2.34 -4.40 -26.37
N LEU A 58 -1.63 -4.23 -25.26
CA LEU A 58 -0.48 -5.05 -24.92
C LEU A 58 -0.86 -6.48 -24.55
N ARG A 59 -1.94 -6.64 -23.78
CA ARG A 59 -2.48 -7.96 -23.43
C ARG A 59 -3.08 -8.66 -24.65
N ALA A 60 -3.76 -7.93 -25.53
CA ALA A 60 -4.27 -8.45 -26.79
C ALA A 60 -3.14 -8.96 -27.70
N PHE A 61 -2.06 -8.16 -27.80
CA PHE A 61 -0.84 -8.58 -28.48
C PHE A 61 -0.24 -9.84 -27.84
N GLN A 62 -0.10 -9.90 -26.52
CA GLN A 62 0.45 -11.08 -25.82
C GLN A 62 -0.35 -12.34 -26.15
N ASN A 63 -1.68 -12.26 -26.10
CA ASN A 63 -2.58 -13.36 -26.40
C ASN A 63 -2.41 -13.84 -27.85
N GLU A 64 -2.44 -12.92 -28.81
CA GLU A 64 -2.27 -13.23 -30.24
C GLU A 64 -0.89 -13.83 -30.52
N PHE A 65 0.16 -13.30 -29.89
CA PHE A 65 1.53 -13.79 -30.04
C PHE A 65 1.67 -15.23 -29.56
N LYS A 66 1.13 -15.55 -28.38
CA LYS A 66 1.14 -16.91 -27.82
C LYS A 66 0.37 -17.90 -28.72
N LEU A 67 -0.73 -17.46 -29.34
CA LEU A 67 -1.50 -18.30 -30.26
C LEU A 67 -0.76 -18.59 -31.56
N LYS A 68 -0.05 -17.58 -32.12
CA LYS A 68 0.69 -17.73 -33.38
C LYS A 68 2.05 -18.42 -33.21
N HIS A 69 2.70 -18.27 -32.07
CA HIS A 69 4.07 -18.75 -31.83
C HIS A 69 4.12 -19.73 -30.66
N ASN A 70 4.09 -21.03 -30.97
CA ASN A 70 4.17 -22.11 -29.97
C ASN A 70 5.59 -22.34 -29.39
N LYS A 71 6.64 -21.89 -30.09
CA LYS A 71 8.05 -22.06 -29.69
C LYS A 71 8.68 -20.83 -29.06
N LEU A 72 8.06 -19.64 -29.22
CA LEU A 72 8.57 -18.39 -28.69
C LEU A 72 7.83 -18.01 -27.41
N LYS A 73 8.54 -17.47 -26.44
CA LYS A 73 7.99 -17.09 -25.13
C LYS A 73 7.77 -15.58 -25.05
N CYS A 74 6.55 -15.17 -24.69
CA CYS A 74 6.21 -13.76 -24.46
C CYS A 74 5.88 -13.48 -22.99
N GLY A 75 6.74 -12.71 -22.32
CA GLY A 75 6.59 -12.29 -20.93
C GLY A 75 5.84 -10.97 -20.81
N TYR A 76 5.03 -10.82 -19.76
CA TYR A 76 4.33 -9.58 -19.44
C TYR A 76 4.51 -9.24 -17.96
N LEU A 77 4.87 -7.99 -17.67
CA LEU A 77 4.95 -7.40 -16.33
C LEU A 77 4.13 -6.12 -16.26
N ASP A 78 3.28 -5.95 -15.25
CA ASP A 78 2.70 -4.65 -14.88
C ASP A 78 3.60 -4.00 -13.83
N CYS A 79 4.42 -3.05 -14.27
CA CYS A 79 5.39 -2.35 -13.43
C CYS A 79 4.74 -1.52 -12.32
N ARG A 80 3.41 -1.37 -12.28
CA ARG A 80 2.73 -0.76 -11.11
C ARG A 80 2.43 -1.75 -10.01
N LYS A 81 2.07 -2.99 -10.36
CA LYS A 81 1.58 -4.00 -9.41
C LYS A 81 2.70 -4.87 -8.88
N GLU A 82 3.55 -5.35 -9.78
CA GLU A 82 4.53 -6.37 -9.44
C GLU A 82 5.91 -5.80 -9.09
N PHE A 83 6.15 -4.51 -9.37
CA PHE A 83 7.43 -3.84 -9.14
C PHE A 83 7.90 -3.90 -7.67
N TYR A 84 7.01 -3.71 -6.71
CA TYR A 84 7.37 -3.74 -5.30
C TYR A 84 7.85 -5.10 -4.82
N ALA A 85 7.19 -6.17 -5.26
CA ALA A 85 7.60 -7.50 -4.90
C ALA A 85 9.00 -7.79 -5.46
N LEU A 86 9.27 -7.36 -6.70
CA LEU A 86 10.58 -7.45 -7.31
C LEU A 86 11.62 -6.64 -6.50
N ASN A 87 11.32 -5.39 -6.11
CA ASN A 87 12.20 -4.57 -5.28
C ASN A 87 12.54 -5.20 -3.92
N TYR A 88 11.55 -5.74 -3.23
CA TYR A 88 11.73 -6.38 -1.93
C TYR A 88 12.69 -7.57 -2.00
N TYR A 89 12.56 -8.40 -3.04
CA TYR A 89 13.45 -9.56 -3.23
C TYR A 89 14.85 -9.15 -3.67
N TRP A 90 14.96 -8.12 -4.51
CA TRP A 90 16.24 -7.61 -5.01
C TRP A 90 17.10 -6.96 -3.92
N TYR A 91 16.51 -6.19 -3.01
CA TYR A 91 17.25 -5.52 -1.93
C TYR A 91 17.87 -6.51 -0.93
N LYS A 92 17.28 -7.69 -0.75
CA LYS A 92 17.74 -8.66 0.26
C LYS A 92 19.02 -9.43 -0.13
N SER A 93 19.43 -9.52 -1.39
CA SER A 93 20.72 -10.14 -1.74
C SER A 93 21.26 -9.80 -3.14
N SER A 94 22.58 -9.71 -3.28
CA SER A 94 23.30 -9.56 -4.56
C SER A 94 23.19 -10.78 -5.48
N THR A 95 22.85 -11.96 -4.95
CA THR A 95 22.63 -13.19 -5.75
C THR A 95 21.30 -13.19 -6.50
N VAL A 96 20.38 -12.27 -6.18
CA VAL A 96 19.09 -12.13 -6.87
C VAL A 96 19.24 -11.40 -8.23
N TYR A 97 20.28 -10.56 -8.40
CA TYR A 97 20.55 -9.86 -9.67
C TYR A 97 20.75 -10.81 -10.84
N SER A 98 21.61 -11.82 -10.67
CA SER A 98 21.86 -12.85 -11.69
C SER A 98 20.60 -13.65 -11.98
N THR A 99 19.88 -14.04 -10.92
CA THR A 99 18.61 -14.77 -11.00
C THR A 99 17.58 -14.02 -11.86
N PHE A 100 17.58 -12.69 -11.81
CA PHE A 100 16.63 -11.88 -12.56
C PHE A 100 16.99 -11.68 -14.03
N ASN A 101 18.29 -11.54 -14.33
CA ASN A 101 18.78 -11.56 -15.71
C ASN A 101 18.46 -12.90 -16.37
N ASP A 102 18.75 -14.01 -15.67
CA ASP A 102 18.44 -15.36 -16.13
C ASP A 102 16.93 -15.55 -16.34
N TYR A 103 16.13 -14.93 -15.48
CA TYR A 103 14.68 -14.98 -15.53
C TYR A 103 14.09 -14.24 -16.74
N PHE A 104 14.58 -13.04 -17.09
CA PHE A 104 14.16 -12.36 -18.34
C PHE A 104 14.76 -13.01 -19.57
N ALA A 105 15.97 -13.59 -19.48
CA ALA A 105 16.61 -14.32 -20.57
C ALA A 105 15.78 -15.52 -21.06
N ALA A 106 14.81 -16.00 -20.29
CA ALA A 106 13.90 -17.06 -20.71
C ALA A 106 12.85 -16.64 -21.76
N TYR A 107 12.62 -15.34 -22.00
CA TYR A 107 11.59 -14.83 -22.93
C TYR A 107 12.19 -14.33 -24.22
N ASP A 108 11.46 -14.42 -25.34
CA ASP A 108 11.85 -13.86 -26.66
C ASP A 108 11.24 -12.48 -26.90
N VAL A 109 10.09 -12.22 -26.30
CA VAL A 109 9.42 -10.91 -26.29
C VAL A 109 9.10 -10.54 -24.85
N LEU A 110 9.48 -9.34 -24.44
CA LEU A 110 9.20 -8.81 -23.11
C LEU A 110 8.29 -7.59 -23.18
N ILE A 111 7.16 -7.66 -22.49
CA ILE A 111 6.22 -6.55 -22.34
C ILE A 111 6.33 -6.00 -20.92
N LEU A 112 6.68 -4.72 -20.79
CA LEU A 112 6.64 -3.97 -19.54
C LEU A 112 5.53 -2.91 -19.64
N ASP A 113 4.41 -3.12 -18.95
CA ASP A 113 3.30 -2.18 -18.90
C ASP A 113 3.51 -1.16 -17.78
N ASN A 114 3.11 0.10 -18.02
CA ASN A 114 3.18 1.20 -17.05
C ASN A 114 4.59 1.46 -16.50
N VAL A 115 5.58 1.58 -17.37
CA VAL A 115 6.98 1.86 -17.00
C VAL A 115 7.21 3.27 -16.46
N ASP A 116 6.18 4.12 -16.43
CA ASP A 116 6.26 5.45 -15.80
C ASP A 116 6.72 5.36 -14.35
N THR A 117 6.09 4.48 -13.57
CA THR A 117 6.45 4.25 -12.16
C THR A 117 7.87 3.73 -11.99
N PHE A 118 8.40 3.10 -13.03
CA PHE A 118 9.74 2.55 -13.04
C PHE A 118 10.80 3.64 -13.17
N PHE A 119 10.59 4.56 -14.13
CA PHE A 119 11.54 5.61 -14.50
C PHE A 119 11.58 6.79 -13.53
N ASP A 120 10.69 6.81 -12.54
CA ASP A 120 10.76 7.79 -11.46
C ASP A 120 11.73 7.34 -10.35
N SER A 121 11.85 6.03 -10.06
CA SER A 121 12.70 5.50 -8.97
C SER A 121 14.22 5.59 -9.22
N LEU A 122 14.99 6.24 -8.33
CA LEU A 122 16.45 6.46 -8.51
C LEU A 122 17.29 5.18 -8.54
N ILE A 123 16.95 4.20 -7.69
CA ILE A 123 17.79 3.02 -7.44
C ILE A 123 17.82 2.05 -8.64
N PHE A 124 16.75 2.01 -9.42
CA PHE A 124 16.55 0.95 -10.41
C PHE A 124 16.58 1.42 -11.87
N LYS A 125 16.69 2.74 -12.08
CA LYS A 125 16.82 3.34 -13.43
C LYS A 125 17.96 2.68 -14.21
N ASP A 126 19.17 2.63 -13.65
CA ASP A 126 20.34 2.18 -14.39
C ASP A 126 20.36 0.64 -14.58
N ALA A 127 20.03 -0.14 -13.55
CA ALA A 127 20.01 -1.60 -13.63
C ALA A 127 18.98 -2.14 -14.64
N THR A 128 17.77 -1.58 -14.69
CA THR A 128 16.78 -2.04 -15.69
C THR A 128 17.03 -1.51 -17.07
N ILE A 129 17.62 -0.33 -17.20
CA ILE A 129 18.11 0.13 -18.50
C ILE A 129 19.15 -0.85 -19.04
N GLU A 130 20.05 -1.34 -18.18
CA GLU A 130 21.03 -2.36 -18.56
C GLU A 130 20.35 -3.69 -18.96
N ILE A 131 19.38 -4.17 -18.16
CA ILE A 131 18.58 -5.37 -18.49
C ILE A 131 17.88 -5.20 -19.84
N LEU A 132 17.21 -4.07 -20.07
CA LEU A 132 16.48 -3.80 -21.29
C LEU A 132 17.40 -3.68 -22.50
N ARG A 133 18.57 -3.04 -22.37
CA ARG A 133 19.61 -3.01 -23.41
C ARG A 133 20.11 -4.40 -23.73
N ASN A 134 20.47 -5.18 -22.71
CA ASN A 134 21.01 -6.52 -22.91
C ASN A 134 19.98 -7.47 -23.49
N PHE A 135 18.72 -7.34 -23.07
CA PHE A 135 17.60 -8.07 -23.64
C PHE A 135 17.37 -7.67 -25.11
N SER A 136 17.26 -6.37 -25.41
CA SER A 136 16.91 -5.90 -26.76
C SER A 136 17.96 -6.25 -27.80
N LYS A 137 19.26 -6.39 -27.44
CA LYS A 137 20.32 -6.82 -28.39
C LYS A 137 19.94 -8.02 -29.25
N ASN A 138 19.23 -8.99 -28.68
CA ASN A 138 18.88 -10.24 -29.36
C ASN A 138 17.36 -10.50 -29.43
N LYS A 139 16.54 -9.62 -28.85
CA LYS A 139 15.12 -9.87 -28.57
C LYS A 139 14.28 -8.59 -28.70
N VAL A 140 12.96 -8.72 -28.55
CA VAL A 140 12.03 -7.58 -28.73
C VAL A 140 11.46 -7.11 -27.40
N ALA A 141 11.61 -5.83 -27.08
CA ALA A 141 11.02 -5.22 -25.89
C ALA A 141 9.88 -4.26 -26.26
N ILE A 142 8.75 -4.36 -25.55
CA ILE A 142 7.59 -3.49 -25.69
C ILE A 142 7.30 -2.84 -24.34
N LEU A 143 7.27 -1.51 -24.32
CA LEU A 143 7.08 -0.69 -23.12
C LEU A 143 5.79 0.12 -23.22
N SER A 144 5.15 0.43 -22.09
CA SER A 144 3.98 1.32 -22.05
C SER A 144 4.13 2.44 -21.03
N SER A 145 3.76 3.66 -21.43
CA SER A 145 3.95 4.86 -20.62
C SER A 145 2.82 5.88 -20.78
N ALA A 146 2.52 6.63 -19.73
CA ALA A 146 1.68 7.81 -19.71
C ALA A 146 2.31 8.99 -20.46
N PHE A 147 3.64 9.02 -20.53
CA PHE A 147 4.43 10.11 -21.09
C PHE A 147 5.22 9.64 -22.32
N VAL A 148 5.86 10.60 -23.00
CA VAL A 148 6.82 10.30 -24.08
C VAL A 148 8.22 10.19 -23.50
N ALA A 149 9.12 9.50 -24.22
CA ALA A 149 10.43 9.15 -23.69
C ALA A 149 11.26 10.36 -23.20
N ASP A 150 11.14 11.51 -23.87
CA ASP A 150 11.84 12.75 -23.51
C ASP A 150 11.41 13.35 -22.15
N LYS A 151 10.28 12.88 -21.59
CA LYS A 151 9.78 13.32 -20.29
C LYS A 151 10.25 12.45 -19.13
N PHE A 152 10.85 11.30 -19.41
CA PHE A 152 11.46 10.50 -18.36
C PHE A 152 12.66 11.29 -17.79
N HIS A 153 12.62 11.57 -16.50
CA HIS A 153 13.66 12.33 -15.82
C HIS A 153 14.87 11.43 -15.55
N PHE A 154 15.85 11.49 -16.45
CA PHE A 154 17.12 10.78 -16.32
C PHE A 154 18.22 11.68 -15.79
N THR A 155 18.78 11.30 -14.65
CA THR A 155 19.92 11.98 -14.02
C THR A 155 21.24 11.48 -14.62
N SER A 156 21.37 10.17 -14.90
CA SER A 156 22.59 9.59 -15.45
C SER A 156 22.77 9.89 -16.97
N PRO A 157 23.98 10.24 -17.43
CA PRO A 157 24.31 10.36 -18.86
C PRO A 157 24.02 9.06 -19.64
N TYR A 158 24.19 7.91 -18.98
CA TYR A 158 23.94 6.58 -19.51
C TYR A 158 22.47 6.35 -19.87
N ALA A 159 21.55 6.75 -18.98
CA ALA A 159 20.12 6.63 -19.21
C ALA A 159 19.61 7.57 -20.31
N LYS A 160 20.19 8.78 -20.43
CA LYS A 160 19.90 9.70 -21.53
C LYS A 160 20.25 9.11 -22.90
N GLU A 161 21.29 8.27 -22.97
CA GLU A 161 21.67 7.57 -24.20
C GLU A 161 20.72 6.42 -24.53
N PHE A 162 20.21 5.71 -23.52
CA PHE A 162 19.19 4.67 -23.70
C PHE A 162 17.88 5.21 -24.28
N VAL A 163 17.44 6.40 -23.87
CA VAL A 163 16.25 7.06 -24.46
C VAL A 163 16.39 7.21 -25.97
N LYS A 164 17.58 7.59 -26.43
CA LYS A 164 17.87 7.74 -27.86
C LYS A 164 17.78 6.40 -28.61
N GLN A 165 17.91 5.27 -27.92
CA GLN A 165 17.74 3.93 -28.47
C GLN A 165 16.29 3.44 -28.49
N ILE A 166 15.35 4.16 -27.85
CA ILE A 166 13.91 3.87 -27.97
C ILE A 166 13.44 4.34 -29.36
N GLY A 167 13.71 3.51 -30.37
CA GLY A 167 13.65 3.89 -31.78
C GLY A 167 12.25 4.06 -32.37
N VAL A 168 11.20 3.55 -31.73
CA VAL A 168 9.82 3.69 -32.23
C VAL A 168 8.86 3.91 -31.07
N TYR A 169 8.24 5.10 -31.02
CA TYR A 169 7.10 5.33 -30.13
C TYR A 169 5.85 5.70 -30.92
N LYS A 170 4.69 5.20 -30.46
CA LYS A 170 3.38 5.58 -30.98
C LYS A 170 2.52 6.08 -29.83
N ARG A 171 1.74 7.12 -30.10
CA ARG A 171 0.89 7.77 -29.09
C ARG A 171 -0.59 7.48 -29.32
N LEU A 172 -1.23 6.94 -28.30
CA LEU A 172 -2.68 6.86 -28.20
C LEU A 172 -3.23 8.22 -27.77
N ASP A 173 -4.15 8.77 -28.56
CA ASP A 173 -4.75 10.08 -28.30
C ASP A 173 -6.26 9.95 -28.05
N PHE A 174 -6.64 9.96 -26.78
CA PHE A 174 -8.04 9.89 -26.37
C PHE A 174 -8.88 11.05 -26.90
N LYS A 175 -8.30 12.25 -27.10
CA LYS A 175 -9.04 13.40 -27.64
C LYS A 175 -9.53 13.17 -29.06
N LYS A 176 -8.97 12.18 -29.78
CA LYS A 176 -9.35 11.84 -31.15
C LYS A 176 -10.44 10.78 -31.24
N ILE A 177 -10.96 10.27 -30.13
CA ILE A 177 -12.07 9.31 -30.16
C ILE A 177 -13.37 10.06 -30.45
N SER A 178 -13.96 9.77 -31.60
CA SER A 178 -15.27 10.32 -31.99
C SER A 178 -16.40 9.77 -31.10
N LEU A 179 -17.52 10.49 -31.02
CA LEU A 179 -18.71 10.00 -30.32
C LEU A 179 -19.19 8.66 -30.90
N GLN A 180 -19.11 8.49 -32.21
CA GLN A 180 -19.45 7.23 -32.89
C GLN A 180 -18.56 6.07 -32.40
N GLU A 181 -17.24 6.28 -32.32
CA GLU A 181 -16.32 5.26 -31.79
C GLU A 181 -16.59 4.98 -30.30
N LYS A 182 -16.91 6.00 -29.49
CA LYS A 182 -17.29 5.80 -28.07
C LYS A 182 -18.56 4.96 -27.93
N LEU A 183 -19.58 5.23 -28.75
CA LEU A 183 -20.82 4.47 -28.77
C LEU A 183 -20.55 3.02 -29.16
N GLN A 184 -19.78 2.80 -30.23
CA GLN A 184 -19.39 1.43 -30.64
C GLN A 184 -18.65 0.69 -29.52
N ILE A 185 -17.73 1.35 -28.80
CA ILE A 185 -17.06 0.75 -27.64
C ILE A 185 -18.07 0.43 -26.54
N ALA A 186 -19.00 1.35 -26.24
CA ALA A 186 -19.98 1.17 -25.18
C ALA A 186 -20.94 0.00 -25.48
N PHE A 187 -21.51 -0.04 -26.69
CA PHE A 187 -22.38 -1.13 -27.14
C PHE A 187 -21.65 -2.46 -27.17
N LYS A 188 -20.41 -2.48 -27.68
CA LYS A 188 -19.59 -3.71 -27.67
C LYS A 188 -19.30 -4.18 -26.26
N ASN A 189 -19.07 -3.31 -25.28
CA ASN A 189 -18.93 -3.72 -23.88
C ASN A 189 -20.26 -4.22 -23.30
N ASN A 190 -21.39 -3.66 -23.72
CA ASN A 190 -22.73 -4.05 -23.28
C ASN A 190 -23.09 -5.49 -23.69
N GLU A 191 -22.62 -5.94 -24.86
CA GLU A 191 -22.81 -7.31 -25.37
C GLU A 191 -22.20 -8.39 -24.46
N TYR A 192 -21.17 -8.05 -23.67
CA TYR A 192 -20.54 -9.00 -22.73
C TYR A 192 -21.29 -9.12 -21.40
N PHE A 193 -22.27 -8.25 -21.14
CA PHE A 193 -23.09 -8.40 -19.94
C PHE A 193 -24.11 -9.50 -20.13
N ARG A 194 -24.30 -10.32 -19.10
CA ARG A 194 -25.32 -11.38 -19.08
C ARG A 194 -26.73 -10.83 -19.36
N GLU A 195 -27.01 -9.64 -18.84
CA GLU A 195 -28.21 -8.86 -19.13
C GLU A 195 -27.75 -7.50 -19.68
N PRO A 196 -27.91 -7.24 -20.99
CA PRO A 196 -27.51 -5.98 -21.60
C PRO A 196 -28.31 -4.81 -21.03
N LEU A 197 -27.63 -3.68 -20.83
CA LEU A 197 -28.28 -2.43 -20.51
C LEU A 197 -29.18 -1.96 -21.67
N PRO A 198 -30.29 -1.27 -21.36
CA PRO A 198 -31.09 -0.59 -22.37
C PRO A 198 -30.28 0.40 -23.22
N ASP A 199 -30.57 0.46 -24.53
CA ASP A 199 -29.81 1.28 -25.49
C ASP A 199 -29.75 2.77 -25.13
N ASN A 200 -30.83 3.31 -24.56
CA ASN A 200 -30.88 4.69 -24.08
C ASN A 200 -29.90 4.94 -22.92
N ILE A 201 -29.69 3.96 -22.03
CA ILE A 201 -28.73 4.02 -20.92
C ILE A 201 -27.30 3.95 -21.43
N VAL A 202 -27.02 3.05 -22.38
CA VAL A 202 -25.70 2.95 -23.04
C VAL A 202 -25.37 4.23 -23.80
N TYR A 203 -26.34 4.77 -24.54
CA TYR A 203 -26.21 6.03 -25.25
C TYR A 203 -25.93 7.20 -24.29
N LEU A 204 -26.69 7.29 -23.19
CA LEU A 204 -26.53 8.33 -22.17
C LEU A 204 -25.15 8.25 -21.50
N ALA A 205 -24.67 7.04 -21.19
CA ALA A 205 -23.33 6.81 -20.66
C ALA A 205 -22.26 7.27 -21.66
N ALA A 206 -22.31 6.85 -22.92
CA ALA A 206 -21.31 7.21 -23.92
C ALA A 206 -21.29 8.71 -24.28
N SER A 207 -22.45 9.37 -24.29
CA SER A 207 -22.61 10.78 -24.65
C SER A 207 -22.25 11.74 -23.52
N SER A 208 -22.57 11.39 -22.28
CA SER A 208 -22.30 12.23 -21.10
C SER A 208 -20.86 12.12 -20.61
N PHE A 209 -20.19 11.00 -20.91
CA PHE A 209 -18.91 10.66 -20.32
C PHE A 209 -17.72 11.25 -21.09
N ARG A 210 -17.04 12.23 -20.46
CA ARG A 210 -15.89 12.96 -21.04
C ARG A 210 -14.53 12.39 -20.64
N GLU A 211 -14.48 11.52 -19.63
CA GLU A 211 -13.26 10.88 -19.16
C GLU A 211 -12.82 9.71 -20.07
N ASN A 212 -11.79 8.96 -19.64
CA ASN A 212 -11.13 7.90 -20.41
C ASN A 212 -11.95 6.60 -20.61
N LEU A 213 -11.48 5.69 -21.48
CA LEU A 213 -12.18 4.42 -21.79
C LEU A 213 -12.32 3.49 -20.58
N THR A 214 -11.34 3.50 -19.67
CA THR A 214 -11.40 2.71 -18.44
C THR A 214 -12.60 3.14 -17.62
N LYS A 215 -12.74 4.44 -17.34
CA LYS A 215 -13.86 4.92 -16.54
C LYS A 215 -15.22 4.77 -17.26
N LEU A 216 -15.26 4.79 -18.60
CA LEU A 216 -16.48 4.47 -19.36
C LEU A 216 -16.88 2.99 -19.15
N LYS A 217 -15.92 2.06 -19.26
CA LYS A 217 -16.17 0.64 -18.97
C LYS A 217 -16.63 0.45 -17.53
N GLN A 218 -16.04 1.19 -16.60
CA GLN A 218 -16.43 1.19 -15.19
C GLN A 218 -17.87 1.67 -14.99
N LEU A 219 -18.25 2.79 -15.61
CA LEU A 219 -19.62 3.31 -15.58
C LEU A 219 -20.63 2.28 -16.10
N LEU A 220 -20.35 1.69 -17.27
CA LEU A 220 -21.22 0.67 -17.87
C LEU A 220 -21.34 -0.56 -16.97
N SER A 221 -20.24 -0.99 -16.36
CA SER A 221 -20.24 -2.14 -15.46
C SER A 221 -21.06 -1.86 -14.21
N LEU A 222 -20.90 -0.69 -13.58
CA LEU A 222 -21.72 -0.27 -12.43
C LEU A 222 -23.20 -0.14 -12.79
N ALA A 223 -23.51 0.49 -13.91
CA ALA A 223 -24.87 0.62 -14.42
C ALA A 223 -25.49 -0.77 -14.67
N ALA A 224 -24.75 -1.70 -15.27
CA ALA A 224 -25.23 -3.06 -15.52
C ALA A 224 -25.56 -3.80 -14.23
N VAL A 225 -24.71 -3.68 -13.19
CA VAL A 225 -25.02 -4.33 -11.92
C VAL A 225 -26.19 -3.64 -11.19
N ALA A 226 -26.27 -2.31 -11.25
CA ALA A 226 -27.39 -1.55 -10.68
C ALA A 226 -28.72 -1.87 -11.39
N HIS A 227 -28.74 -1.98 -12.72
CA HIS A 227 -29.91 -2.37 -13.50
C HIS A 227 -30.46 -3.76 -13.12
N ILE A 228 -29.57 -4.68 -12.75
CA ILE A 228 -29.97 -6.02 -12.30
C ILE A 228 -30.49 -5.99 -10.85
N ALA A 229 -30.04 -5.04 -10.03
CA ALA A 229 -30.46 -4.89 -8.63
C ALA A 229 -31.77 -4.09 -8.49
N GLU A 230 -31.92 -3.03 -9.27
CA GLU A 230 -33.07 -2.13 -9.34
C GLU A 230 -33.65 -2.23 -10.75
N LYS A 231 -34.82 -2.86 -10.87
CA LYS A 231 -35.42 -3.25 -12.16
C LYS A 231 -35.54 -2.13 -13.21
N GLU A 232 -35.39 -0.85 -12.85
CA GLU A 232 -35.34 0.27 -13.79
C GLU A 232 -34.29 1.29 -13.31
N LEU A 233 -33.23 1.48 -14.11
CA LEU A 233 -32.18 2.48 -13.87
C LEU A 233 -32.55 3.76 -14.62
N ASP A 234 -32.58 4.91 -13.96
CA ASP A 234 -32.96 6.16 -14.61
C ASP A 234 -31.78 7.08 -14.97
N SER A 235 -32.09 8.25 -15.55
CA SER A 235 -31.08 9.22 -15.97
C SER A 235 -30.39 9.96 -14.82
N GLU A 236 -31.05 10.08 -13.66
CA GLU A 236 -30.48 10.69 -12.45
C GLU A 236 -29.51 9.74 -11.77
N ASP A 237 -29.86 8.45 -11.68
CA ASP A 237 -28.99 7.39 -11.14
C ASP A 237 -27.67 7.30 -11.92
N LEU A 238 -27.76 7.32 -13.24
CA LEU A 238 -26.58 7.25 -14.10
C LEU A 238 -25.70 8.50 -13.97
N ARG A 239 -26.30 9.68 -13.81
CA ARG A 239 -25.55 10.91 -13.51
C ARG A 239 -24.87 10.84 -12.15
N ALA A 240 -25.52 10.27 -11.14
CA ALA A 240 -24.94 10.08 -9.81
C ALA A 240 -23.73 9.14 -9.85
N ILE A 241 -23.83 7.99 -10.53
CA ILE A 241 -22.71 7.05 -10.72
C ILE A 241 -21.57 7.73 -11.50
N CYS A 242 -21.91 8.47 -12.57
CA CYS A 242 -20.95 9.20 -13.37
C CYS A 242 -20.20 10.26 -12.54
N LYS A 243 -20.92 11.03 -11.72
CA LYS A 243 -20.32 12.02 -10.83
C LYS A 243 -19.42 11.36 -9.79
N GLY A 244 -19.86 10.24 -9.21
CA GLY A 244 -19.03 9.44 -8.28
C GLY A 244 -17.73 8.95 -8.91
N LEU A 245 -17.76 8.51 -10.18
CA LEU A 245 -16.56 8.11 -10.92
C LEU A 245 -15.67 9.30 -11.33
N GLN A 246 -16.24 10.49 -11.51
CA GLN A 246 -15.47 11.71 -11.80
C GLN A 246 -14.74 12.21 -10.55
N ASP A 247 -15.45 12.24 -9.42
CA ASP A 247 -14.95 12.75 -8.14
C ASP A 247 -14.11 11.70 -7.37
N GLY A 248 -14.27 10.41 -7.68
CA GLY A 248 -13.63 9.27 -7.01
C GLY A 248 -12.29 8.80 -7.61
N ASP A 249 -11.52 8.09 -6.78
CA ASP A 249 -10.31 7.34 -7.17
C ASP A 249 -10.67 6.00 -7.86
N ASP A 250 -9.71 5.29 -8.47
CA ASP A 250 -10.01 4.00 -9.12
C ASP A 250 -10.59 2.96 -8.14
N CYS A 251 -10.25 3.08 -6.86
CA CYS A 251 -10.81 2.26 -5.80
C CYS A 251 -12.32 2.49 -5.62
N PHE A 252 -12.88 3.64 -6.01
CA PHE A 252 -14.33 3.87 -6.00
C PHE A 252 -15.05 2.85 -6.88
N TYR A 253 -14.52 2.56 -8.07
CA TYR A 253 -15.12 1.60 -8.99
C TYR A 253 -15.14 0.18 -8.40
N ASP A 254 -13.97 -0.34 -8.00
CA ASP A 254 -13.85 -1.71 -7.51
C ASP A 254 -14.76 -1.95 -6.30
N ARG A 255 -14.85 -0.96 -5.40
CA ARG A 255 -15.75 -1.00 -4.24
C ARG A 255 -17.23 -1.01 -4.64
N THR A 256 -17.64 -0.10 -5.52
CA THR A 256 -19.04 0.05 -5.94
C THR A 256 -19.50 -1.20 -6.72
N PHE A 257 -18.63 -1.74 -7.59
CA PHE A 257 -18.92 -2.91 -8.41
C PHE A 257 -19.05 -4.18 -7.57
N TYR A 258 -18.15 -4.36 -6.59
CA TYR A 258 -18.22 -5.47 -5.65
C TYR A 258 -19.52 -5.43 -4.82
N ASN A 259 -19.87 -4.26 -4.29
CA ASN A 259 -21.05 -4.11 -3.44
C ASN A 259 -22.36 -4.31 -4.21
N LEU A 260 -22.47 -3.83 -5.45
CA LEU A 260 -23.63 -4.11 -6.30
C LEU A 260 -23.74 -5.60 -6.68
N SER A 261 -22.61 -6.24 -6.98
CA SER A 261 -22.59 -7.66 -7.39
C SER A 261 -23.02 -8.59 -6.26
N TYR A 262 -22.72 -8.17 -5.03
CA TYR A 262 -23.13 -8.82 -3.81
C TYR A 262 -24.63 -8.63 -3.49
N VAL A 263 -25.20 -7.45 -3.74
CA VAL A 263 -26.64 -7.21 -3.62
C VAL A 263 -27.40 -8.12 -4.58
N LYS A 264 -26.93 -8.28 -5.81
CA LYS A 264 -27.50 -9.18 -6.82
C LYS A 264 -27.60 -10.64 -6.35
N SER A 265 -26.56 -11.19 -5.72
CA SER A 265 -26.58 -12.59 -5.23
C SER A 265 -27.54 -12.80 -4.06
N ASN A 266 -27.84 -11.76 -3.27
CA ASN A 266 -28.70 -11.86 -2.09
C ASN A 266 -30.18 -11.50 -2.36
N ILE A 267 -30.47 -10.66 -3.35
CA ILE A 267 -31.84 -10.42 -3.80
C ILE A 267 -32.40 -11.68 -4.48
N GLN A 268 -31.55 -12.45 -5.19
CA GLN A 268 -31.95 -13.72 -5.79
C GLN A 268 -32.20 -14.84 -4.76
N SER A 269 -31.64 -14.74 -3.54
CA SER A 269 -31.82 -15.75 -2.47
C SER A 269 -32.98 -15.46 -1.51
N LYS A 270 -33.55 -14.25 -1.53
CA LYS A 270 -34.75 -13.89 -0.75
C LYS A 270 -35.94 -13.70 -1.66
N SER A 271 -36.82 -14.70 -1.68
CA SER A 271 -38.10 -14.65 -2.36
C SER A 271 -38.87 -13.36 -2.05
N ALA A 272 -39.40 -12.77 -3.12
CA ALA A 272 -40.41 -11.71 -3.17
C ALA A 272 -41.25 -11.55 -1.89
N LYS A 273 -41.01 -10.48 -1.14
CA LYS A 273 -41.99 -9.77 -0.30
C LYS A 273 -41.30 -8.52 0.25
N GLU A 274 -41.92 -7.36 0.03
CA GLU A 274 -41.53 -6.00 0.43
C GLU A 274 -40.66 -5.21 -0.57
N ASN A 275 -41.35 -4.37 -1.35
CA ASN A 275 -40.78 -3.20 -2.03
C ASN A 275 -40.39 -2.16 -0.98
N ILE A 276 -39.11 -2.06 -0.65
CA ILE A 276 -38.58 -0.98 0.18
C ILE A 276 -37.83 -0.01 -0.75
N PRO A 277 -38.27 1.25 -0.91
CA PRO A 277 -37.55 2.23 -1.72
C PRO A 277 -36.23 2.59 -1.02
N VAL A 278 -35.12 2.42 -1.74
CA VAL A 278 -33.77 2.70 -1.23
C VAL A 278 -33.47 4.18 -1.45
N ASN A 279 -33.59 4.99 -0.39
CA ASN A 279 -33.16 6.40 -0.40
C ASN A 279 -31.65 6.49 -0.75
N GLY A 280 -31.22 7.46 -1.58
CA GLY A 280 -29.86 7.56 -2.12
C GLY A 280 -28.71 7.56 -1.10
N ILE A 281 -28.96 8.00 0.14
CA ILE A 281 -28.00 7.87 1.26
C ILE A 281 -27.89 6.42 1.75
N LYS A 282 -29.01 5.69 1.74
CA LYS A 282 -29.07 4.24 2.02
C LYS A 282 -28.43 3.46 0.88
N PHE A 283 -28.65 3.85 -0.38
CA PHE A 283 -27.99 3.27 -1.55
C PHE A 283 -26.48 3.47 -1.50
N ALA A 284 -26.00 4.68 -1.17
CA ALA A 284 -24.58 4.94 -0.93
C ALA A 284 -24.03 4.11 0.24
N SER A 285 -24.80 3.89 1.32
CA SER A 285 -24.39 3.01 2.42
C SER A 285 -24.37 1.52 2.01
N TYR A 286 -25.26 1.09 1.11
CA TYR A 286 -25.27 -0.26 0.52
C TYR A 286 -24.10 -0.47 -0.47
N LEU A 287 -23.78 0.54 -1.28
CA LEU A 287 -22.59 0.62 -2.15
C LEU A 287 -21.25 0.66 -1.39
N LEU A 288 -21.29 0.68 -0.05
CA LEU A 288 -20.13 0.66 0.85
C LEU A 288 -20.06 -0.63 1.70
N ASN A 289 -21.03 -1.54 1.54
CA ASN A 289 -21.27 -2.66 2.45
C ASN A 289 -21.19 -4.03 1.75
N ALA A 290 -20.07 -4.72 1.94
CA ALA A 290 -19.98 -6.16 1.81
C ALA A 290 -20.54 -6.82 3.07
N LYS A 291 -21.80 -7.26 3.03
CA LYS A 291 -22.16 -8.51 3.72
C LYS A 291 -21.43 -9.65 2.96
N ASP A 292 -21.20 -10.79 3.58
CA ASP A 292 -20.21 -11.82 3.22
C ASP A 292 -18.73 -11.47 3.43
N TYR A 293 -18.38 -11.23 4.70
CA TYR A 293 -17.14 -11.75 5.27
C TYR A 293 -17.39 -12.27 6.69
N GLY A 294 -18.40 -13.14 6.86
CA GLY A 294 -18.89 -13.67 8.15
C GLY A 294 -19.43 -12.62 9.14
N SER A 295 -19.10 -11.34 8.96
CA SER A 295 -19.36 -10.22 9.86
C SER A 295 -19.11 -8.88 9.12
N TRP A 296 -20.07 -7.96 9.22
CA TRP A 296 -19.95 -6.58 8.68
C TRP A 296 -18.75 -5.82 9.28
N ARG A 297 -18.07 -4.98 8.48
CA ARG A 297 -16.95 -4.09 8.87
C ARG A 297 -17.02 -2.72 8.14
N PRO A 298 -16.47 -1.62 8.71
CA PRO A 298 -16.41 -0.32 8.05
C PRO A 298 -15.50 -0.27 6.80
N SER A 299 -15.84 0.64 5.89
CA SER A 299 -15.07 0.88 4.66
C SER A 299 -13.87 1.80 4.90
N PHE A 300 -12.76 1.54 4.20
CA PHE A 300 -11.60 2.45 4.14
C PHE A 300 -11.97 3.85 3.62
N LEU A 301 -13.11 3.99 2.93
CA LEU A 301 -13.61 5.28 2.42
C LEU A 301 -13.93 6.30 3.51
N LEU A 302 -14.20 5.86 4.73
CA LEU A 302 -14.42 6.74 5.86
C LEU A 302 -13.14 7.49 6.28
N LEU A 303 -11.97 6.96 5.89
CA LEU A 303 -10.69 7.59 6.09
C LEU A 303 -10.37 8.57 4.96
N LYS A 304 -9.77 9.70 5.33
CA LYS A 304 -9.27 10.67 4.36
C LYS A 304 -8.03 10.11 3.64
N PRO A 305 -8.01 10.08 2.29
CA PRO A 305 -6.77 9.81 1.56
C PRO A 305 -5.81 10.98 1.78
N SER A 306 -4.51 10.78 1.52
CA SER A 306 -3.63 11.95 1.44
C SER A 306 -4.04 12.83 0.25
N THR A 307 -3.64 14.11 0.26
CA THR A 307 -3.91 15.04 -0.85
C THR A 307 -3.21 14.61 -2.14
N HIS A 308 -2.17 13.79 -1.99
CA HIS A 308 -1.57 12.97 -3.03
C HIS A 308 -1.72 11.53 -2.53
N PRO A 309 -2.89 10.88 -2.73
CA PRO A 309 -3.12 9.49 -2.31
C PRO A 309 -1.95 8.64 -2.77
N PHE A 310 -1.78 7.42 -2.29
CA PHE A 310 -0.65 6.55 -2.65
C PHE A 310 -0.53 6.15 -4.17
N SER A 311 -0.92 7.02 -5.10
CA SER A 311 -0.04 7.51 -6.18
C SER A 311 1.29 8.14 -5.69
N VAL A 312 1.66 7.98 -4.41
CA VAL A 312 3.02 8.05 -3.84
C VAL A 312 3.93 6.91 -4.40
N LEU A 313 3.79 6.62 -5.70
CA LEU A 313 4.84 6.14 -6.60
C LEU A 313 4.76 6.79 -7.98
N GLU A 314 3.63 7.37 -8.36
CA GLU A 314 3.45 8.08 -9.63
C GLU A 314 3.92 9.54 -9.56
N ASP A 315 4.16 10.13 -8.36
CA ASP A 315 4.55 11.55 -8.21
C ASP A 315 5.65 11.82 -7.17
N VAL A 316 6.33 10.79 -6.68
CA VAL A 316 7.20 10.96 -5.50
C VAL A 316 8.59 11.52 -5.81
N HIS A 317 8.91 11.66 -7.08
CA HIS A 317 10.12 12.36 -7.49
C HIS A 317 9.85 13.80 -7.90
N LEU A 318 8.80 14.41 -7.34
CA LEU A 318 8.88 15.84 -7.07
C LEU A 318 9.68 16.05 -5.78
N THR A 319 10.98 15.73 -5.79
CA THR A 319 11.90 16.67 -5.12
C THR A 319 11.55 18.00 -5.76
N PRO A 320 10.96 18.98 -5.05
CA PRO A 320 10.76 20.28 -5.66
C PRO A 320 12.16 20.69 -6.14
N LYS A 321 12.34 21.08 -7.41
CA LYS A 321 13.66 21.53 -7.92
C LYS A 321 14.29 22.58 -7.01
N GLU A 322 13.44 23.33 -6.30
CA GLU A 322 13.78 24.27 -5.25
C GLU A 322 14.52 23.61 -4.07
N HIS A 323 14.12 22.41 -3.64
CA HIS A 323 14.75 21.67 -2.56
C HIS A 323 16.07 21.02 -2.98
N GLU A 324 16.18 20.48 -4.20
CA GLU A 324 17.47 19.98 -4.72
C GLU A 324 18.51 21.10 -4.75
N LYS A 325 18.14 22.27 -5.30
CA LYS A 325 18.99 23.46 -5.29
C LYS A 325 19.34 23.96 -3.89
N GLU A 326 18.38 23.92 -2.97
CA GLU A 326 18.60 24.29 -1.57
C GLU A 326 19.63 23.36 -0.92
N VAL A 327 19.46 22.05 -1.09
CA VAL A 327 20.39 21.03 -0.57
C VAL A 327 21.76 21.19 -1.21
N GLU A 328 21.87 21.31 -2.53
CA GLU A 328 23.14 21.59 -3.21
C GLU A 328 23.86 22.83 -2.66
N GLY A 329 23.16 23.95 -2.50
CA GLY A 329 23.74 25.17 -1.96
C GLY A 329 24.16 25.08 -0.48
N ILE A 330 23.53 24.21 0.32
CA ILE A 330 23.97 23.93 1.70
C ILE A 330 25.21 23.08 1.68
N TYR A 331 25.21 22.03 0.86
CA TYR A 331 26.39 21.20 0.69
C TYR A 331 27.56 22.07 0.25
N GLU A 332 27.45 22.93 -0.75
CA GLU A 332 28.53 23.86 -1.12
C GLU A 332 29.06 24.70 0.06
N LYS A 333 28.16 25.25 0.89
CA LYS A 333 28.53 26.10 2.05
C LYS A 333 29.20 25.33 3.20
N VAL A 334 28.79 24.08 3.42
CA VAL A 334 29.25 23.27 4.56
C VAL A 334 30.39 22.33 4.14
N TYR A 335 30.47 22.01 2.85
CA TYR A 335 31.42 21.04 2.28
C TYR A 335 32.86 21.49 2.43
N ASP A 336 33.19 22.70 2.00
CA ASP A 336 34.55 23.24 2.09
C ASP A 336 35.01 23.42 3.55
N CYS A 337 34.07 23.52 4.50
CA CYS A 337 34.38 23.66 5.92
C CYS A 337 34.73 22.33 6.61
N TYR A 338 34.23 21.19 6.11
CA TYR A 338 34.29 19.92 6.84
C TYR A 338 34.75 18.71 6.02
N PHE A 339 34.74 18.75 4.69
CA PHE A 339 34.97 17.58 3.83
C PHE A 339 36.02 17.85 2.73
N SER A 340 36.95 16.91 2.54
CA SER A 340 38.04 17.03 1.54
C SER A 340 37.55 16.73 0.10
N LYS A 341 37.97 17.55 -0.87
CA LYS A 341 37.63 17.44 -2.31
C LYS A 341 37.84 16.03 -2.88
N GLY A 342 36.74 15.32 -3.13
CA GLY A 342 36.74 14.03 -3.81
C GLY A 342 35.45 13.27 -3.55
N TRP A 343 34.39 13.59 -4.31
CA TRP A 343 33.08 12.98 -4.12
C TRP A 343 32.46 12.56 -5.46
N GLY A 344 31.91 11.35 -5.49
CA GLY A 344 30.96 10.90 -6.51
C GLY A 344 29.57 10.91 -5.88
N CYS A 345 28.66 11.71 -6.43
CA CYS A 345 27.29 11.84 -5.98
C CYS A 345 26.52 10.54 -6.29
N TYR A 346 26.07 9.83 -5.27
CA TYR A 346 24.95 8.90 -5.40
C TYR A 346 23.74 9.55 -4.72
N GLU A 347 22.70 9.82 -5.50
CA GLU A 347 21.44 10.42 -5.04
C GLU A 347 20.46 9.30 -4.68
N GLU A 348 20.25 9.05 -3.38
CA GLU A 348 19.11 8.24 -2.92
C GLU A 348 18.05 9.21 -2.37
N ASN A 349 17.09 9.61 -3.22
CA ASN A 349 15.96 10.45 -2.79
C ASN A 349 14.83 9.55 -2.29
N GLY A 350 14.46 9.74 -1.03
CA GLY A 350 13.43 8.97 -0.36
C GLY A 350 12.02 9.53 -0.52
N PRO A 351 10.97 8.69 -0.53
CA PRO A 351 9.64 9.06 -1.01
C PRO A 351 8.78 9.93 -0.12
N ALA A 352 9.32 10.54 0.93
CA ALA A 352 8.48 11.32 1.80
C ALA A 352 9.13 12.53 2.44
N ILE A 353 10.41 12.48 2.80
CA ILE A 353 10.96 13.55 3.63
C ILE A 353 12.40 13.94 3.26
N MET A 354 13.24 13.11 2.64
CA MET A 354 14.69 13.33 2.74
C MET A 354 15.52 12.91 1.52
N ILE A 355 16.64 13.59 1.33
CA ILE A 355 17.78 13.13 0.52
C ILE A 355 18.73 12.43 1.49
N GLU A 356 18.95 11.13 1.32
CA GLU A 356 20.10 10.46 1.93
C GLU A 356 21.29 10.63 1.00
N ARG A 357 22.39 11.21 1.50
CA ARG A 357 23.66 11.19 0.78
C ARG A 357 24.63 10.24 1.49
N PRO A 358 24.99 9.11 0.87
CA PRO A 358 25.91 8.14 1.47
C PRO A 358 27.31 8.75 1.69
N TYR A 359 27.95 8.36 2.79
CA TYR A 359 29.24 8.91 3.22
C TYR A 359 30.47 8.37 2.48
N PRO A 360 31.59 9.12 2.48
CA PRO A 360 32.93 8.53 2.48
C PRO A 360 33.29 8.02 3.89
N LYS A 361 34.14 6.97 3.97
CA LYS A 361 34.65 6.26 5.17
C LYS A 361 35.29 7.11 6.31
N LYS A 362 35.13 8.44 6.34
CA LYS A 362 35.73 9.36 7.32
C LYS A 362 34.79 9.82 8.44
N ILE A 363 33.46 9.72 8.31
CA ILE A 363 32.54 10.15 9.39
C ILE A 363 32.57 9.22 10.60
N ASP A 364 32.82 7.93 10.40
CA ASP A 364 33.11 6.98 11.48
C ASP A 364 34.34 7.39 12.34
N LYS A 365 35.14 8.34 11.86
CA LYS A 365 36.32 8.89 12.54
C LYS A 365 36.08 10.25 13.20
N LEU A 366 34.91 10.88 13.01
CA LEU A 366 34.58 12.15 13.66
C LEU A 366 34.15 11.91 15.11
N GLN A 367 34.57 12.80 15.99
CA GLN A 367 34.11 12.79 17.38
C GLN A 367 32.66 13.29 17.48
N THR A 368 31.93 12.86 18.51
CA THR A 368 30.55 13.29 18.79
C THR A 368 30.40 14.81 18.87
N SER A 369 31.44 15.53 19.32
CA SER A 369 31.49 17.00 19.38
C SER A 369 31.50 17.64 17.99
N GLU A 370 32.20 17.06 17.02
CA GLU A 370 32.27 17.53 15.64
C GLU A 370 30.93 17.31 14.92
N ILE A 371 30.30 16.16 15.13
CA ILE A 371 28.96 15.86 14.59
C ILE A 371 27.94 16.89 15.11
N LYS A 372 27.96 17.20 16.41
CA LYS A 372 27.08 18.23 17.01
C LYS A 372 27.32 19.61 16.39
N LYS A 373 28.57 19.97 16.09
CA LYS A 373 28.92 21.25 15.46
C LYS A 373 28.40 21.32 14.01
N ILE A 374 28.68 20.30 13.19
CA ILE A 374 28.20 20.20 11.81
C ILE A 374 26.68 20.31 11.77
N ARG A 375 26.00 19.58 12.67
CA ARG A 375 24.54 19.64 12.81
C ARG A 375 24.08 21.06 13.09
N SER A 376 24.65 21.71 14.10
CA SER A 376 24.28 23.09 14.47
C SER A 376 24.44 24.08 13.32
N ASP A 377 25.53 23.98 12.55
CA ASP A 377 25.80 24.88 11.44
C ASP A 377 24.79 24.67 10.30
N ILE A 378 24.49 23.42 9.95
CA ILE A 378 23.47 23.09 8.94
C ILE A 378 22.08 23.56 9.40
N GLU A 379 21.69 23.29 10.64
CA GLU A 379 20.38 23.69 11.18
C GLU A 379 20.21 25.21 11.23
N LYS A 380 21.28 25.99 11.48
CA LYS A 380 21.25 27.46 11.39
C LYS A 380 20.99 27.95 9.97
N ILE A 381 21.63 27.33 8.98
CA ILE A 381 21.43 27.66 7.56
C ILE A 381 20.00 27.30 7.13
N LEU A 382 19.53 26.13 7.55
CA LEU A 382 18.26 25.55 7.14
C LEU A 382 17.04 26.07 7.91
N GLN A 383 17.24 26.58 9.12
CA GLN A 383 16.19 26.94 10.06
C GLN A 383 15.22 25.79 10.37
N ARG A 384 15.70 24.54 10.37
CA ARG A 384 14.94 23.32 10.68
C ARG A 384 15.88 22.20 11.15
N PRO A 385 15.39 21.23 11.95
CA PRO A 385 16.23 20.16 12.47
C PRO A 385 16.67 19.19 11.36
N ILE A 386 17.88 18.64 11.50
CA ILE A 386 18.40 17.57 10.63
C ILE A 386 18.88 16.39 11.47
N ARG A 387 19.04 15.22 10.84
CA ARG A 387 19.66 14.06 11.47
C ARG A 387 21.00 13.75 10.80
N ILE A 388 21.98 13.41 11.60
CA ILE A 388 23.27 12.89 11.13
C ILE A 388 23.41 11.49 11.73
N SER A 389 23.31 10.47 10.88
CA SER A 389 23.48 9.06 11.25
C SER A 389 24.78 8.50 10.67
N ASN A 390 25.02 7.19 10.77
CA ASN A 390 26.12 6.51 10.06
C ASN A 390 25.81 6.27 8.58
N ALA A 391 24.56 6.46 8.14
CA ALA A 391 24.15 6.30 6.75
C ALA A 391 24.34 7.60 5.93
N GLY A 392 24.01 8.75 6.52
CA GLY A 392 24.15 10.04 5.84
C GLY A 392 23.69 11.23 6.69
N ILE A 393 23.70 12.40 6.06
CA ILE A 393 22.99 13.58 6.54
C ILE A 393 21.58 13.55 5.96
N GLU A 394 20.60 13.45 6.84
CA GLU A 394 19.18 13.32 6.54
C GLU A 394 18.52 14.70 6.69
N ILE A 395 18.20 15.35 5.56
CA ILE A 395 17.62 16.71 5.52
C ILE A 395 16.12 16.65 5.20
N PRO A 396 15.24 17.16 6.06
CA PRO A 396 13.81 17.12 5.82
C PRO A 396 13.32 18.18 4.80
N TYR A 397 12.33 17.82 3.98
CA TYR A 397 11.63 18.74 3.07
C TYR A 397 11.00 19.92 3.81
N LYS A 398 10.83 21.03 3.08
CA LYS A 398 10.23 22.27 3.61
C LYS A 398 8.74 22.10 3.92
N LYS A 399 8.06 21.32 3.08
CA LYS A 399 6.66 20.91 3.27
C LYS A 399 6.62 19.41 3.46
N ARG A 400 6.12 18.95 4.61
CA ARG A 400 6.02 17.53 4.92
C ARG A 400 4.72 16.95 4.38
N PHE A 401 4.79 15.72 3.91
CA PHE A 401 3.64 14.92 3.56
C PHE A 401 3.36 13.92 4.69
N PHE A 402 2.08 13.78 5.04
CA PHE A 402 1.66 12.80 6.02
C PHE A 402 1.23 11.51 5.32
N VAL A 403 1.76 10.39 5.79
CA VAL A 403 1.41 9.04 5.36
C VAL A 403 0.05 8.70 5.93
N ARG A 404 -1.02 8.59 5.13
CA ARG A 404 -2.34 8.21 5.68
C ARG A 404 -2.46 6.69 5.84
N LEU A 405 -3.31 6.22 6.75
CA LEU A 405 -3.59 4.78 6.83
C LEU A 405 -4.28 4.26 5.57
N ARG A 406 -5.26 5.00 5.03
CA ARG A 406 -6.01 4.61 3.82
C ARG A 406 -5.08 4.27 2.68
N ASP A 407 -4.13 5.14 2.46
CA ASP A 407 -3.10 5.04 1.44
C ASP A 407 -2.27 3.75 1.48
N VAL A 408 -1.88 3.30 2.68
CA VAL A 408 -1.11 2.06 2.87
C VAL A 408 -2.04 0.84 2.89
N ALA A 409 -3.26 1.00 3.41
CA ALA A 409 -4.21 -0.09 3.62
C ALA A 409 -5.09 -0.42 2.40
N ASP A 410 -5.34 0.54 1.51
CA ASP A 410 -6.14 0.41 0.28
C ASP A 410 -5.31 -0.19 -0.87
N GLN A 411 -4.49 -1.21 -0.54
CA GLN A 411 -3.76 -2.01 -1.52
C GLN A 411 -4.58 -3.25 -1.87
N SER A 412 -4.71 -3.54 -3.17
CA SER A 412 -5.62 -4.59 -3.68
C SER A 412 -5.35 -5.97 -3.09
N TRP A 413 -4.10 -6.30 -2.76
CA TRP A 413 -3.73 -7.57 -2.14
C TRP A 413 -3.99 -7.60 -0.62
N LEU A 414 -3.98 -6.45 0.06
CA LEU A 414 -4.25 -6.37 1.50
C LEU A 414 -5.75 -6.56 1.81
N LEU A 415 -6.62 -6.28 0.84
CA LEU A 415 -8.05 -6.61 0.94
C LEU A 415 -8.28 -8.12 1.17
N ASN A 416 -7.42 -8.98 0.63
CA ASN A 416 -7.50 -10.43 0.86
C ASN A 416 -7.31 -10.78 2.35
N TYR A 417 -6.60 -9.96 3.13
CA TYR A 417 -6.38 -10.17 4.56
C TYR A 417 -7.61 -9.87 5.41
N ARG A 418 -8.56 -9.02 4.95
CA ARG A 418 -9.87 -8.85 5.59
C ARG A 418 -10.63 -10.18 5.69
N CYS A 419 -10.32 -11.09 4.76
CA CYS A 419 -10.95 -12.39 4.62
C CYS A 419 -10.18 -13.48 5.37
N SER A 420 -9.02 -13.19 5.97
CA SER A 420 -8.19 -14.20 6.64
C SER A 420 -8.58 -14.34 8.11
N SER A 421 -8.74 -15.57 8.61
CA SER A 421 -8.98 -15.84 10.04
C SER A 421 -7.67 -15.97 10.82
N THR A 422 -6.54 -16.14 10.13
CA THR A 422 -5.24 -16.44 10.72
C THR A 422 -4.29 -15.24 10.70
N LYS A 423 -4.55 -14.27 9.81
CA LYS A 423 -3.70 -13.11 9.56
C LYS A 423 -4.31 -11.82 10.11
N ILE A 424 -3.48 -10.93 10.66
CA ILE A 424 -3.87 -9.65 11.25
C ILE A 424 -2.97 -8.56 10.66
N PRO A 425 -3.32 -7.99 9.49
CA PRO A 425 -2.44 -7.01 8.85
C PRO A 425 -2.33 -5.72 9.68
N VAL A 426 -1.10 -5.23 9.84
CA VAL A 426 -0.81 -3.91 10.44
C VAL A 426 0.04 -3.08 9.49
N CYS A 427 -0.39 -1.84 9.26
CA CYS A 427 0.28 -0.88 8.39
C CYS A 427 1.15 0.04 9.25
N LEU A 428 2.43 -0.29 9.40
CA LEU A 428 3.32 0.38 10.35
C LEU A 428 3.84 1.73 9.83
N GLY A 429 3.93 1.91 8.51
CA GLY A 429 4.39 3.16 7.93
C GLY A 429 5.01 2.98 6.54
N ILE A 430 5.87 3.92 6.16
CA ILE A 430 6.76 3.83 5.01
C ILE A 430 8.20 4.06 5.45
N ASN A 431 9.15 3.44 4.76
CA ASN A 431 10.56 3.62 5.04
C ASN A 431 11.01 5.04 4.69
N SER A 432 11.86 5.67 5.50
CA SER A 432 12.29 7.06 5.25
C SER A 432 13.21 7.22 4.04
N ALA A 433 14.09 6.25 3.78
CA ALA A 433 15.07 6.26 2.70
C ALA A 433 14.46 5.84 1.35
N TYR A 434 13.55 4.87 1.38
CA TYR A 434 13.10 4.16 0.18
C TYR A 434 11.58 4.20 -0.04
N GLY A 435 10.81 4.59 1.00
CA GLY A 435 9.36 4.83 0.99
C GLY A 435 8.50 3.69 0.49
N TYR A 436 9.02 2.48 0.56
CA TYR A 436 8.18 1.30 0.51
C TYR A 436 7.36 1.21 1.80
N PRO A 437 6.10 0.76 1.71
CA PRO A 437 5.26 0.56 2.88
C PRO A 437 5.74 -0.63 3.71
N TRP A 438 5.66 -0.49 5.03
CA TRP A 438 5.82 -1.61 5.96
C TRP A 438 4.46 -2.14 6.37
N ILE A 439 4.17 -3.34 5.89
CA ILE A 439 2.98 -4.09 6.24
C ILE A 439 3.43 -5.43 6.79
N GLU A 440 2.95 -5.78 7.96
CA GLU A 440 3.27 -7.05 8.63
C GLU A 440 2.01 -7.75 9.10
N ASP A 441 2.14 -9.04 9.39
CA ASP A 441 1.13 -9.78 10.14
C ASP A 441 1.38 -9.65 11.64
N PHE A 442 0.45 -9.02 12.35
CA PHE A 442 0.53 -8.84 13.78
C PHE A 442 0.48 -10.16 14.55
N ALA A 443 -0.06 -11.24 13.97
CA ALA A 443 0.05 -12.57 14.58
C ALA A 443 1.51 -13.06 14.65
N ASP A 444 2.36 -12.64 13.70
CA ASP A 444 3.78 -12.96 13.66
C ASP A 444 4.61 -12.02 14.57
N ILE A 445 4.10 -10.82 14.87
CA ILE A 445 4.71 -9.86 15.81
C ILE A 445 4.35 -10.22 17.26
N GLY A 446 3.07 -10.39 17.54
CA GLY A 446 2.50 -10.78 18.82
C GLY A 446 2.45 -9.69 19.88
N TRP A 447 3.43 -8.80 19.92
CA TRP A 447 3.43 -7.62 20.79
C TRP A 447 4.30 -6.48 20.28
N LEU A 448 3.94 -5.24 20.63
CA LEU A 448 4.63 -4.02 20.19
C LEU A 448 4.72 -3.01 21.33
N ALA A 449 5.89 -2.40 21.52
CA ALA A 449 6.08 -1.28 22.42
C ALA A 449 6.34 0.01 21.62
N LEU A 450 5.59 1.06 21.93
CA LEU A 450 5.76 2.40 21.35
C LEU A 450 6.28 3.34 22.42
N VAL A 451 7.40 4.03 22.19
CA VAL A 451 8.00 4.88 23.23
C VAL A 451 8.40 6.24 22.68
N GLY A 452 8.07 7.31 23.41
CA GLY A 452 8.47 8.68 23.11
C GLY A 452 7.35 9.71 23.32
N LYS A 453 7.51 10.90 22.75
CA LYS A 453 6.59 12.04 22.96
C LYS A 453 5.26 11.91 22.23
N ASP A 454 5.20 11.19 21.10
CA ASP A 454 4.00 11.06 20.26
C ASP A 454 3.80 9.64 19.68
N PRO A 455 3.77 8.58 20.51
CA PRO A 455 3.43 7.23 20.05
C PRO A 455 1.95 7.09 19.67
N HIS A 456 1.10 8.01 20.16
CA HIS A 456 -0.35 8.03 19.94
C HIS A 456 -0.73 8.08 18.46
N THR A 457 0.05 8.80 17.65
CA THR A 457 -0.15 8.92 16.20
C THR A 457 -0.22 7.54 15.52
N LEU A 458 0.76 6.67 15.76
CA LEU A 458 0.72 5.30 15.22
C LEU A 458 -0.29 4.43 15.97
N PHE A 459 -0.44 4.62 17.28
CA PHE A 459 -1.38 3.84 18.09
C PHE A 459 -2.81 3.93 17.56
N ILE A 460 -3.35 5.13 17.34
CA ILE A 460 -4.68 5.30 16.74
C ILE A 460 -4.75 4.65 15.36
N SER A 461 -3.68 4.76 14.56
CA SER A 461 -3.64 4.14 13.23
C SER A 461 -3.75 2.62 13.30
N LEU A 462 -3.02 1.98 14.23
CA LEU A 462 -3.12 0.53 14.51
C LEU A 462 -4.53 0.15 14.95
N MET A 463 -5.10 0.87 15.92
CA MET A 463 -6.47 0.64 16.41
C MET A 463 -7.49 0.75 15.28
N THR A 464 -7.35 1.78 14.43
CA THR A 464 -8.20 1.98 13.24
C THR A 464 -8.05 0.82 12.26
N GLY A 465 -6.82 0.36 12.02
CA GLY A 465 -6.53 -0.82 11.21
C GLY A 465 -7.27 -2.05 11.72
N PHE A 466 -7.13 -2.39 13.00
CA PHE A 466 -7.84 -3.54 13.59
C PHE A 466 -9.36 -3.45 13.40
N LEU A 467 -9.96 -2.27 13.59
CA LEU A 467 -11.40 -2.05 13.37
C LEU A 467 -11.83 -2.19 11.90
N LEU A 468 -10.92 -1.95 10.95
CA LEU A 468 -11.16 -2.10 9.52
C LEU A 468 -10.96 -3.54 9.04
N PHE A 469 -10.11 -4.32 9.71
CA PHE A 469 -9.76 -5.68 9.31
C PHE A 469 -10.49 -6.77 10.11
N LYS A 470 -10.84 -6.53 11.37
CA LYS A 470 -11.40 -7.56 12.27
C LYS A 470 -12.74 -7.13 12.87
N SER A 471 -13.68 -8.07 12.91
CA SER A 471 -14.96 -7.88 13.60
C SER A 471 -14.87 -8.23 15.09
N PRO A 472 -15.87 -7.87 15.91
CA PRO A 472 -15.91 -8.24 17.33
C PRO A 472 -15.88 -9.76 17.57
N GLN A 473 -16.37 -10.56 16.62
CA GLN A 473 -16.31 -12.03 16.67
C GLN A 473 -14.91 -12.57 16.42
N GLU A 474 -14.07 -11.81 15.71
CA GLU A 474 -12.71 -12.23 15.36
C GLU A 474 -11.66 -11.65 16.30
N MET A 475 -11.90 -10.46 16.84
CA MET A 475 -11.01 -9.77 17.75
C MET A 475 -11.79 -9.05 18.84
N ARG A 476 -11.43 -9.34 20.09
CA ARG A 476 -11.83 -8.57 21.27
C ARG A 476 -10.66 -7.74 21.76
N MET A 477 -10.96 -6.66 22.47
CA MET A 477 -9.94 -5.73 22.95
C MET A 477 -10.11 -5.46 24.44
N VAL A 478 -9.00 -5.41 25.18
CA VAL A 478 -8.96 -5.11 26.61
C VAL A 478 -8.10 -3.86 26.79
N ASN A 479 -8.71 -2.78 27.26
CA ASN A 479 -7.99 -1.56 27.58
C ASN A 479 -7.49 -1.62 29.04
N ILE A 480 -6.19 -1.54 29.23
CA ILE A 480 -5.56 -1.44 30.56
C ILE A 480 -5.19 0.01 30.93
N GLY A 481 -5.21 0.94 29.97
CA GLY A 481 -4.84 2.34 30.17
C GLY A 481 -6.03 3.23 30.60
N GLN A 482 -5.77 4.18 31.49
CA GLN A 482 -6.81 5.06 32.05
C GLN A 482 -7.08 6.32 31.21
N LYS A 483 -6.03 6.91 30.62
CA LYS A 483 -6.09 8.26 30.03
C LYS A 483 -7.00 8.36 28.81
N PHE A 484 -7.07 7.32 27.98
CA PHE A 484 -7.82 7.32 26.72
C PHE A 484 -9.09 6.45 26.78
N LYS A 485 -9.57 6.12 27.98
CA LYS A 485 -10.74 5.24 28.16
C LYS A 485 -11.99 5.75 27.43
N SER A 486 -12.19 7.07 27.36
CA SER A 486 -13.34 7.69 26.68
C SER A 486 -13.31 7.54 25.15
N LEU A 487 -12.11 7.57 24.54
CA LEU A 487 -11.95 7.46 23.10
C LEU A 487 -12.42 6.09 22.59
N TYR A 488 -12.08 5.01 23.31
CA TYR A 488 -12.42 3.63 22.95
C TYR A 488 -13.78 3.16 23.49
N ALA A 489 -14.38 3.88 24.44
CA ALA A 489 -15.63 3.49 25.11
C ALA A 489 -16.78 3.19 24.13
N GLY A 490 -17.54 2.13 24.40
CA GLY A 490 -18.72 1.75 23.62
C GLY A 490 -18.42 0.95 22.35
N LEU A 491 -17.15 0.76 21.95
CA LEU A 491 -16.82 -0.10 20.83
C LEU A 491 -17.29 -1.55 21.07
N PRO A 492 -17.89 -2.23 20.08
CA PRO A 492 -18.35 -3.60 20.24
C PRO A 492 -17.20 -4.60 20.43
N HIS A 493 -15.99 -4.27 20.00
CA HIS A 493 -14.78 -5.07 20.22
C HIS A 493 -14.30 -5.00 21.68
N LEU A 494 -14.57 -3.89 22.37
CA LEU A 494 -14.04 -3.64 23.71
C LEU A 494 -14.70 -4.58 24.73
N ILE A 495 -13.90 -5.10 25.66
CA ILE A 495 -14.36 -5.76 26.87
C ILE A 495 -14.23 -4.72 27.98
N ASP A 496 -15.36 -4.13 28.40
CA ASP A 496 -15.36 -3.12 29.46
C ASP A 496 -15.22 -3.81 30.84
N LEU A 497 -13.97 -3.97 31.28
CA LEU A 497 -13.65 -4.46 32.60
C LEU A 497 -13.65 -3.28 33.58
N LYS A 498 -14.69 -3.21 34.42
CA LYS A 498 -14.77 -2.26 35.54
C LYS A 498 -13.94 -2.77 36.74
N LYS A 499 -12.67 -3.07 36.47
CA LYS A 499 -11.72 -3.70 37.41
C LYS A 499 -10.42 -2.91 37.49
N GLY A 500 -9.67 -3.12 38.57
CA GLY A 500 -8.31 -2.59 38.69
C GLY A 500 -7.33 -3.31 37.75
N LEU A 501 -6.20 -2.67 37.44
CA LEU A 501 -5.19 -3.23 36.52
C LEU A 501 -4.74 -4.64 36.94
N LYS A 502 -4.40 -4.81 38.22
CA LYS A 502 -3.99 -6.11 38.78
C LYS A 502 -5.00 -7.23 38.52
N GLU A 503 -6.29 -6.93 38.66
CA GLU A 503 -7.36 -7.90 38.42
C GLU A 503 -7.53 -8.19 36.91
N ILE A 504 -7.39 -7.17 36.07
CA ILE A 504 -7.41 -7.34 34.61
C ILE A 504 -6.23 -8.22 34.16
N CYS A 505 -5.03 -7.98 34.71
CA CYS A 505 -3.86 -8.81 34.45
C CYS A 505 -4.09 -10.26 34.87
N ALA A 506 -4.67 -10.49 36.05
CA ALA A 506 -5.02 -11.83 36.53
C ALA A 506 -6.06 -12.53 35.62
N ASP A 507 -7.07 -11.80 35.15
CA ASP A 507 -8.07 -12.32 34.19
C ASP A 507 -7.40 -12.71 32.85
N CYS A 508 -6.51 -11.86 32.33
CA CYS A 508 -5.76 -12.13 31.10
C CYS A 508 -4.87 -13.37 31.23
N LEU A 509 -4.13 -13.51 32.34
CA LEU A 509 -3.31 -14.70 32.60
C LEU A 509 -4.17 -15.96 32.74
N SER A 510 -5.32 -15.87 33.44
CA SER A 510 -6.28 -16.97 33.53
C SER A 510 -6.79 -17.41 32.15
N GLU A 511 -7.11 -16.45 31.28
CA GLU A 511 -7.53 -16.73 29.91
C GLU A 511 -6.42 -17.37 29.06
N ILE A 512 -5.17 -16.96 29.25
CA ILE A 512 -4.01 -17.62 28.61
C ILE A 512 -3.97 -19.10 28.98
N TYR A 513 -3.95 -19.43 30.26
CA TYR A 513 -3.88 -20.83 30.71
C TYR A 513 -5.10 -21.65 30.27
N LYS A 514 -6.31 -21.06 30.25
CA LYS A 514 -7.51 -21.71 29.73
C LYS A 514 -7.34 -22.09 28.26
N ARG A 515 -6.86 -21.17 27.43
CA ARG A 515 -6.63 -21.42 26.00
C ARG A 515 -5.50 -22.41 25.76
N GLU A 516 -4.42 -22.36 26.53
CA GLU A 516 -3.35 -23.35 26.44
C GLU A 516 -3.85 -24.77 26.71
N ASN A 517 -4.63 -24.94 27.79
CA ASN A 517 -5.23 -26.22 28.13
C ASN A 517 -6.21 -26.70 27.05
N PHE A 518 -7.03 -25.79 26.51
CA PHE A 518 -7.94 -26.09 25.41
C PHE A 518 -7.19 -26.55 24.15
N LEU A 519 -6.14 -25.84 23.73
CA LEU A 519 -5.36 -26.20 22.54
C LEU A 519 -4.68 -27.57 22.72
N LYS A 520 -4.05 -27.79 23.87
CA LYS A 520 -3.40 -29.07 24.20
C LYS A 520 -4.41 -30.23 24.23
N ALA A 521 -5.56 -30.06 24.87
CA ALA A 521 -6.60 -31.08 24.96
C ALA A 521 -7.19 -31.47 23.60
N ASN A 522 -7.19 -30.53 22.64
CA ASN A 522 -7.68 -30.76 21.28
C ASN A 522 -6.56 -31.02 20.26
N GLY A 523 -5.30 -31.19 20.70
CA GLY A 523 -4.18 -31.56 19.84
C GLY A 523 -3.66 -30.45 18.91
N PHE A 524 -3.94 -29.18 19.21
CA PHE A 524 -3.41 -28.05 18.44
C PHE A 524 -2.07 -27.55 19.01
N ASN A 525 -1.06 -27.41 18.15
CA ASN A 525 0.26 -26.91 18.53
C ASN A 525 0.36 -25.38 18.52
N SER A 526 -0.57 -24.71 17.83
CA SER A 526 -0.64 -23.25 17.81
C SER A 526 -2.06 -22.74 17.64
N PHE A 527 -2.31 -21.50 18.07
CA PHE A 527 -3.59 -20.85 17.81
C PHE A 527 -3.87 -20.69 16.30
N SER A 528 -2.84 -20.52 15.46
CA SER A 528 -3.00 -20.42 14.00
C SER A 528 -3.49 -21.74 13.39
N GLU A 529 -2.98 -22.87 13.87
CA GLU A 529 -3.44 -24.21 13.48
C GLU A 529 -4.91 -24.41 13.85
N TYR A 530 -5.28 -24.06 15.08
CA TYR A 530 -6.69 -24.04 15.52
C TYR A 530 -7.57 -23.16 14.63
N LYS A 531 -7.15 -21.93 14.31
CA LYS A 531 -7.92 -21.00 13.44
C LYS A 531 -8.05 -21.50 12.00
N THR A 532 -7.09 -22.29 11.53
CA THR A 532 -7.14 -22.94 10.21
C THR A 532 -8.13 -24.11 10.24
N HIS A 533 -8.08 -24.93 11.29
CA HIS A 533 -9.02 -26.03 11.49
C HIS A 533 -10.48 -25.54 11.59
N CYS A 534 -10.72 -24.42 12.28
CA CYS A 534 -12.03 -23.77 12.37
C CYS A 534 -12.65 -23.34 11.03
N ARG A 535 -11.88 -23.35 9.93
CA ARG A 535 -12.34 -23.00 8.58
C ARG A 535 -12.60 -24.20 7.67
N GLY A 536 -12.16 -25.40 8.05
CA GLY A 536 -12.38 -26.60 7.24
C GLY A 536 -13.86 -26.99 7.18
N GLU A 537 -14.25 -27.71 6.12
CA GLU A 537 -15.63 -28.14 5.83
C GLU A 537 -16.29 -29.00 6.93
N ASN A 538 -15.52 -29.46 7.92
CA ASN A 538 -15.98 -30.27 9.06
C ASN A 538 -16.28 -29.48 10.34
N PHE A 539 -16.23 -28.14 10.33
CA PHE A 539 -16.53 -27.38 11.54
C PHE A 539 -18.05 -27.28 11.78
N ASN A 540 -18.51 -27.95 12.84
CA ASN A 540 -19.90 -27.93 13.27
C ASN A 540 -20.30 -26.49 13.62
N CYS A 541 -21.19 -25.85 12.84
CA CYS A 541 -21.48 -24.42 12.89
C CYS A 541 -22.07 -23.88 14.22
N LYS A 542 -22.14 -24.70 15.27
CA LYS A 542 -22.67 -24.35 16.59
C LYS A 542 -21.62 -23.78 17.55
N GLU A 543 -20.33 -24.04 17.35
CA GLU A 543 -19.26 -23.46 18.17
C GLU A 543 -18.61 -22.27 17.47
N GLN A 544 -18.70 -21.08 18.07
CA GLN A 544 -18.00 -19.90 17.55
C GLN A 544 -16.50 -20.02 17.82
N SER A 545 -15.69 -19.90 16.77
CA SER A 545 -14.22 -19.87 16.87
C SER A 545 -13.76 -18.80 17.86
N LEU A 546 -12.78 -19.12 18.71
CA LEU A 546 -12.24 -18.16 19.67
C LEU A 546 -11.72 -16.89 18.97
N PRO A 547 -12.04 -15.69 19.50
CA PRO A 547 -11.50 -14.44 18.98
C PRO A 547 -10.05 -14.28 19.42
N TYR A 548 -9.28 -13.54 18.62
CA TYR A 548 -8.06 -12.93 19.11
C TYR A 548 -8.38 -11.94 20.22
N ILE A 549 -7.47 -11.74 21.17
CA ILE A 549 -7.60 -10.70 22.19
C ILE A 549 -6.44 -9.73 22.04
N LEU A 550 -6.74 -8.44 21.90
CA LEU A 550 -5.75 -7.37 21.95
C LEU A 550 -5.80 -6.71 23.33
N VAL A 551 -4.75 -6.91 24.13
CA VAL A 551 -4.52 -6.17 25.38
C VAL A 551 -3.74 -4.91 25.03
N PHE A 552 -4.28 -3.74 25.33
CA PHE A 552 -3.62 -2.49 24.97
C PHE A 552 -3.64 -1.47 26.11
N GLY A 553 -2.58 -0.67 26.19
CA GLY A 553 -2.45 0.38 27.19
C GLY A 553 -1.66 1.56 26.63
N GLU A 554 -2.26 2.74 26.67
CA GLU A 554 -1.59 3.98 26.31
C GLU A 554 -1.07 4.70 27.55
N GLU A 555 0.19 5.17 27.49
CA GLU A 555 0.91 5.89 28.54
C GLU A 555 0.92 5.13 29.88
N ILE A 556 1.41 3.89 29.86
CA ILE A 556 1.45 3.01 31.04
C ILE A 556 2.72 3.19 31.90
N ASP A 557 3.32 4.37 31.85
CA ASP A 557 4.58 4.72 32.52
C ASP A 557 4.58 4.45 34.04
N ASP A 558 3.41 4.56 34.67
CA ASP A 558 3.22 4.41 36.12
C ASP A 558 2.90 2.97 36.57
N TYR A 559 2.83 1.99 35.65
CA TYR A 559 2.40 0.61 35.95
C TYR A 559 3.56 -0.31 36.37
N GLU A 560 4.43 0.20 37.25
CA GLU A 560 5.66 -0.48 37.65
C GLU A 560 5.39 -1.81 38.39
N GLU A 561 4.37 -1.83 39.26
CA GLU A 561 4.01 -2.99 40.09
C GLU A 561 3.49 -4.16 39.22
N ASP A 562 2.81 -3.85 38.12
CA ASP A 562 2.19 -4.83 37.23
C ASP A 562 3.10 -5.23 36.04
N ALA A 563 4.29 -4.63 35.92
CA ALA A 563 5.21 -4.84 34.80
C ALA A 563 5.54 -6.33 34.55
N ALA A 564 5.71 -7.12 35.62
CA ALA A 564 5.98 -8.55 35.51
C ALA A 564 4.83 -9.31 34.83
N ALA A 565 3.59 -9.03 35.24
CA ALA A 565 2.40 -9.64 34.67
C ALA A 565 2.20 -9.21 33.21
N LEU A 566 2.44 -7.94 32.88
CA LEU A 566 2.34 -7.43 31.50
C LEU A 566 3.35 -8.09 30.54
N ILE A 567 4.57 -8.34 31.01
CA ILE A 567 5.60 -9.07 30.25
C ILE A 567 5.15 -10.52 30.01
N GLU A 568 4.64 -11.19 31.05
CA GLU A 568 4.16 -12.57 30.94
C GLU A 568 2.97 -12.68 29.98
N ILE A 569 1.96 -11.81 30.12
CA ILE A 569 0.79 -11.77 29.24
C ILE A 569 1.21 -11.68 27.78
N ALA A 570 2.18 -10.81 27.47
CA ALA A 570 2.58 -10.60 26.09
C ALA A 570 3.48 -11.72 25.53
N LYS A 571 4.34 -12.33 26.36
CA LYS A 571 5.18 -13.47 25.95
C LYS A 571 4.36 -14.73 25.74
N GLU A 572 3.52 -15.09 26.69
CA GLU A 572 2.74 -16.34 26.67
C GLU A 572 1.45 -16.19 25.86
N GLY A 573 0.83 -15.01 25.89
CA GLY A 573 -0.40 -14.72 25.15
C GLY A 573 -0.28 -14.95 23.64
N ARG A 574 0.88 -14.64 23.05
CA ARG A 574 1.12 -14.80 21.61
C ARG A 574 0.81 -16.23 21.13
N LYS A 575 1.12 -17.25 21.95
CA LYS A 575 0.93 -18.68 21.61
C LYS A 575 -0.54 -19.05 21.48
N VAL A 576 -1.40 -18.30 22.18
CA VAL A 576 -2.84 -18.57 22.33
C VAL A 576 -3.74 -17.49 21.72
N GLY A 577 -3.18 -16.65 20.85
CA GLY A 577 -3.93 -15.61 20.13
C GLY A 577 -4.29 -14.38 20.98
N ILE A 578 -3.48 -14.08 22.00
CA ILE A 578 -3.57 -12.88 22.82
C ILE A 578 -2.35 -12.02 22.54
N PHE A 579 -2.58 -10.76 22.16
CA PHE A 579 -1.54 -9.85 21.68
C PHE A 579 -1.52 -8.56 22.46
N SER A 580 -0.37 -7.88 22.49
CA SER A 580 -0.17 -6.71 23.35
C SER A 580 0.35 -5.48 22.61
N ILE A 581 -0.22 -4.30 22.88
CA ILE A 581 0.36 -3.01 22.44
C ILE A 581 0.44 -2.06 23.63
N PHE A 582 1.65 -1.64 23.98
CA PHE A 582 1.88 -0.74 25.10
C PHE A 582 2.59 0.52 24.65
N THR A 583 2.18 1.67 25.19
CA THR A 583 2.85 2.95 24.92
C THR A 583 3.43 3.58 26.19
N PHE A 584 4.59 4.21 26.04
CA PHE A 584 5.35 4.86 27.10
C PHE A 584 5.76 6.27 26.66
N LYS A 585 5.68 7.25 27.55
CA LYS A 585 6.16 8.61 27.30
C LYS A 585 7.68 8.70 27.33
N SER A 586 8.30 7.97 28.24
CA SER A 586 9.74 7.97 28.47
C SER A 586 10.26 6.54 28.54
N SER A 587 11.44 6.29 27.98
CA SER A 587 12.13 5.00 28.10
C SER A 587 12.65 4.76 29.53
N GLN A 588 12.71 5.80 30.35
CA GLN A 588 13.24 5.78 31.71
C GLN A 588 12.16 5.74 32.79
N SER A 589 10.87 5.73 32.43
CA SER A 589 9.81 5.56 33.43
C SER A 589 9.95 4.21 34.15
N PRO A 590 9.48 4.09 35.40
CA PRO A 590 9.68 2.87 36.17
C PRO A 590 9.10 1.62 35.47
N ALA A 591 7.94 1.72 34.84
CA ALA A 591 7.39 0.63 34.03
C ALA A 591 8.23 0.36 32.76
N ALA A 592 8.66 1.41 32.03
CA ALA A 592 9.45 1.27 30.81
C ALA A 592 10.80 0.57 31.07
N THR A 593 11.48 0.92 32.16
CA THR A 593 12.77 0.31 32.52
C THR A 593 12.67 -1.18 32.81
N LYS A 594 11.54 -1.63 33.38
CA LYS A 594 11.26 -3.05 33.63
C LYS A 594 10.80 -3.79 32.38
N ILE A 595 9.98 -3.15 31.56
CA ILE A 595 9.36 -3.77 30.38
C ILE A 595 10.34 -3.77 29.21
N LEU A 596 10.74 -2.60 28.71
CA LEU A 596 11.46 -2.45 27.44
C LEU A 596 12.82 -3.18 27.43
N TYR A 597 13.57 -3.16 28.54
CA TYR A 597 14.94 -3.68 28.58
C TYR A 597 15.06 -5.16 28.95
N LYS A 598 13.99 -5.79 29.46
CA LYS A 598 14.00 -7.18 29.92
C LYS A 598 13.29 -8.15 28.96
N SER A 599 13.02 -7.67 27.76
CA SER A 599 12.15 -8.35 26.82
C SER A 599 12.63 -8.21 25.39
N ASP A 600 12.51 -9.27 24.59
CA ASP A 600 12.68 -9.21 23.13
C ASP A 600 11.45 -8.58 22.44
N ILE A 601 10.99 -7.43 22.94
CA ILE A 601 9.87 -6.68 22.34
C ILE A 601 10.35 -5.93 21.12
N PRO A 602 9.67 -5.98 19.98
CA PRO A 602 9.82 -4.98 18.92
C PRO A 602 9.48 -3.58 19.46
N ILE A 603 10.48 -2.73 19.63
CA ILE A 603 10.32 -1.36 20.14
C ILE A 603 10.37 -0.37 18.97
N LEU A 604 9.36 0.51 18.92
CA LEU A 604 9.31 1.66 18.02
C LEU A 604 9.58 2.94 18.82
N ALA A 605 10.76 3.52 18.60
CA ALA A 605 11.23 4.72 19.28
C ALA A 605 10.84 5.96 18.48
N PHE A 606 9.87 6.72 18.97
CA PHE A 606 9.47 8.03 18.45
C PHE A 606 10.37 9.13 19.00
N LYS A 607 10.17 10.36 18.53
CA LYS A 607 10.88 11.53 19.07
C LYS A 607 10.84 11.58 20.59
N MET A 608 12.00 11.65 21.24
CA MET A 608 12.14 11.67 22.70
C MET A 608 13.25 12.63 23.16
N GLU A 609 13.47 12.74 24.47
CA GLU A 609 14.61 13.51 25.01
C GLU A 609 15.94 12.79 24.75
N VAL A 610 17.06 13.54 24.79
CA VAL A 610 18.40 12.97 24.57
C VAL A 610 18.71 11.86 25.56
N SER A 611 18.39 12.07 26.85
CA SER A 611 18.62 11.08 27.91
C SER A 611 17.82 9.78 27.67
N ASP A 612 16.56 9.90 27.25
CA ASP A 612 15.71 8.76 26.91
C ASP A 612 16.24 7.98 25.69
N SER A 613 16.71 8.71 24.67
CA SER A 613 17.31 8.13 23.47
C SER A 613 18.60 7.38 23.81
N GLU A 614 19.49 7.99 24.61
CA GLU A 614 20.74 7.36 25.02
C GLU A 614 20.51 6.13 25.90
N ALA A 615 19.52 6.18 26.79
CA ALA A 615 19.13 5.03 27.61
C ALA A 615 18.70 3.83 26.74
N LEU A 616 17.82 4.08 25.75
CA LEU A 616 17.19 3.06 24.90
C LEU A 616 18.08 2.61 23.72
N LEU A 617 18.57 3.55 22.92
CA LEU A 617 19.29 3.31 21.66
C LEU A 617 20.82 3.35 21.83
N LYS A 618 21.35 3.79 22.97
CA LYS A 618 22.79 4.05 23.18
C LYS A 618 23.35 5.19 22.31
N ASN A 619 22.48 6.03 21.74
CA ASN A 619 22.82 7.24 20.99
C ASN A 619 21.66 8.27 21.06
N ASP A 620 21.86 9.47 20.52
CA ASP A 620 20.87 10.55 20.51
C ASP A 620 19.94 10.53 19.27
N ASP A 621 19.88 9.43 18.52
CA ASP A 621 19.18 9.39 17.23
C ASP A 621 17.68 9.68 17.37
N ALA A 622 17.02 9.11 18.38
CA ALA A 622 15.58 9.32 18.57
C ALA A 622 15.26 10.77 18.97
N SER A 623 16.21 11.50 19.56
CA SER A 623 16.03 12.93 19.87
C SER A 623 15.99 13.81 18.61
N GLN A 624 16.64 13.36 17.55
CA GLN A 624 16.76 14.03 16.25
C GLN A 624 15.56 13.76 15.34
N LEU A 625 14.65 12.85 15.73
CA LEU A 625 13.47 12.54 14.94
C LEU A 625 12.52 13.73 14.83
N LEU A 626 11.69 13.68 13.80
CA LEU A 626 10.65 14.66 13.55
C LEU A 626 9.41 14.33 14.40
N PRO A 627 8.58 15.32 14.72
CA PRO A 627 7.25 15.04 15.29
C PRO A 627 6.31 14.40 14.27
N TYR A 628 5.17 13.89 14.73
CA TYR A 628 4.06 13.34 13.94
C TYR A 628 4.40 12.05 13.18
N GLY A 629 4.77 11.01 13.93
CA GLY A 629 4.84 9.66 13.39
C GLY A 629 6.21 9.20 12.88
N ASP A 630 7.26 9.98 13.07
CA ASP A 630 8.63 9.56 12.73
C ASP A 630 9.22 8.70 13.85
N TYR A 631 9.71 7.51 13.52
CA TYR A 631 10.21 6.55 14.50
C TYR A 631 11.38 5.70 13.98
N ILE A 632 12.13 5.11 14.91
CA ILE A 632 13.20 4.15 14.65
C ILE A 632 12.79 2.77 15.18
N LEU A 633 13.03 1.73 14.40
CA LEU A 633 12.86 0.34 14.84
C LEU A 633 14.12 -0.15 15.58
N CYS A 634 14.02 -0.40 16.89
CA CYS A 634 15.20 -0.68 17.72
C CYS A 634 15.89 -2.03 17.42
N ASN A 635 15.16 -3.07 17.00
CA ASN A 635 15.64 -4.46 17.09
C ASN A 635 16.20 -5.06 15.79
N LYS A 636 16.04 -4.40 14.63
CA LYS A 636 16.39 -4.98 13.32
C LYS A 636 16.91 -3.91 12.35
N ASN A 637 18.17 -3.50 12.52
CA ASN A 637 18.93 -2.56 11.66
C ASN A 637 18.77 -1.06 11.96
N ARG A 638 17.97 -0.66 12.96
CA ARG A 638 17.74 0.75 13.32
C ARG A 638 17.20 1.60 12.16
N ASP A 639 16.40 0.97 11.30
CA ASP A 639 15.74 1.63 10.19
C ASP A 639 14.79 2.73 10.69
N ARG A 640 14.74 3.84 9.95
CA ARG A 640 13.84 4.97 10.19
C ARG A 640 12.58 4.86 9.33
N TRP A 641 11.45 5.19 9.94
CA TRP A 641 10.14 5.00 9.36
C TRP A 641 9.23 6.19 9.66
N HIS A 642 8.27 6.42 8.76
CA HIS A 642 7.19 7.37 8.94
C HIS A 642 5.87 6.63 9.07
N SER A 643 5.25 6.70 10.24
CA SER A 643 4.06 5.97 10.60
C SER A 643 2.87 6.38 9.77
N THR A 644 1.94 5.44 9.60
CA THR A 644 0.60 5.77 9.13
C THR A 644 -0.11 6.70 10.12
N LEU A 645 -0.84 7.67 9.58
CA LEU A 645 -1.57 8.70 10.32
C LEU A 645 -3.07 8.52 10.10
N VAL A 646 -3.78 8.41 11.21
CA VAL A 646 -5.23 8.57 11.29
C VAL A 646 -5.52 9.73 12.23
N THR A 647 -6.39 10.65 11.83
CA THR A 647 -6.84 11.70 12.74
C THR A 647 -7.88 11.15 13.71
N GLU A 648 -7.98 11.69 14.92
CA GLU A 648 -9.08 11.33 15.85
C GLU A 648 -10.45 11.47 15.18
N LYS A 649 -10.65 12.51 14.36
CA LYS A 649 -11.88 12.70 13.60
C LYS A 649 -12.19 11.54 12.67
N ASP A 650 -11.19 11.01 11.97
CA ASP A 650 -11.36 9.87 11.07
C ASP A 650 -11.59 8.56 11.85
N TYR A 651 -10.88 8.37 12.97
CA TYR A 651 -11.13 7.28 13.90
C TYR A 651 -12.56 7.29 14.44
N LEU A 652 -13.07 8.45 14.86
CA LEU A 652 -14.43 8.59 15.37
C LEU A 652 -15.50 8.26 14.32
N LYS A 653 -15.24 8.49 13.02
CA LYS A 653 -16.13 8.01 11.94
C LYS A 653 -16.18 6.49 11.88
N ILE A 654 -15.03 5.82 12.00
CA ILE A 654 -14.96 4.34 12.04
C ILE A 654 -15.70 3.81 13.27
N LYS A 655 -15.47 4.42 14.44
CA LYS A 655 -16.19 4.09 15.68
C LYS A 655 -17.70 4.26 15.52
N ALA A 656 -18.15 5.42 15.01
CA ALA A 656 -19.57 5.68 14.78
C ALA A 656 -20.19 4.66 13.82
N ALA A 657 -19.48 4.26 12.78
CA ALA A 657 -19.94 3.21 11.87
C ALA A 657 -20.19 1.89 12.61
N TRP A 658 -19.29 1.49 13.51
CA TRP A 658 -19.48 0.29 14.36
C TRP A 658 -20.64 0.39 15.34
N LEU A 659 -20.96 1.59 15.83
CA LEU A 659 -22.08 1.83 16.76
C LEU A 659 -23.45 1.88 16.06
N LEU A 660 -23.48 2.12 14.73
CA LEU A 660 -24.71 2.14 13.94
C LEU A 660 -25.19 0.76 13.50
N LYS A 661 -24.32 -0.26 13.57
CA LYS A 661 -24.65 -1.66 13.32
C LYS A 661 -25.23 -2.28 14.58
#